data_AF-A0A7V3ZZH4-F1
#
_entry.id   AF-A0A7V3ZZH4-F1
#
_cell.length_a   1.000
_cell.length_b   1.000
_cell.length_c   1.000
_cell.angle_alpha   90.00
_cell.angle_beta   90.00
_cell.angle_gamma   90.00
#
_symmetry.space_group_name_H-M   'P 1'
#
loop_
_entity.id
_entity.type
_entity.pdbx_description
1 polymer ?
#
loop_
_entity_poly.entity_id
_entity_poly.type
_entity_poly.pdbx_seq_one_letter_code
_entity_poly.pdbx_strand_id
1 'polypeptide(L)'
;IGYEAYVAAESRYDRKRGKGLDGGYFHLTLLAKDFTGYQNLVRLASRAYLEGFYEKPRIDREILREHSEGLIALSGCLGAEIPQFILQDRLDLAEARLNEYLSIFGDRFFIEIQNHGLPEQKKVNEVLREFARKYGLGMVATNDGHYVRKEDARAHEVLLAIQSKSTLDDPNRWRFPCDEFYVKTPEEMRAMLPREEWGDEPFDNTVEIARMCEVDLPIGDKMTYRIPRFPLPKGRTEAQYLRELTFKGLLGRYPDRITEDFYREVFRRLGKMPPHGDGAALAASLAQVEQAAWEGLLRELPPLEGVREWTAEAILHRALYELAIIERMGFPGYFLIVQDYINWAKENGISVGPGRGSAAGSLVAYAVGITNIDPLRFGLLFERFLNPERVSMPDIDTDFSDQKRDRVIEYVRRRYGKDKVAQIGTFGSLASKAALKDVARVYGIPHKKAEELAKLIPVQFGKPKPLAEAIELVPELKAEMEKDPKVREVIEVAMRLEGLNRHASVHAAGVVIAQEPLTDLVPLMRDQEGRPVTQYDMGAVEALGLLKMDFLGLRTLTFLDEAKKIVKESKGVELDYDRLPLDDPKTFALLARGETKGVFQLESGGMTATVRGLKPRRLEDIIALVSLYRPGPMEHIPTYIRRHHGQEPTSYSEFPHAEKYLRPILDETYGIPVYQEQ
;
A
#
# COMPACT_ATOMS: atom_id res chain seq x y z
N ILE A 1 4.19 9.19 -20.15
CA ILE A 1 4.41 9.63 -18.74
C ILE A 1 5.23 10.92 -18.77
N GLY A 2 4.82 11.97 -18.06
CA GLY A 2 5.50 13.28 -18.07
C GLY A 2 5.63 13.89 -16.67
N TYR A 3 6.44 14.92 -16.55
CA TYR A 3 6.73 15.65 -15.32
C TYR A 3 6.98 17.13 -15.63
N GLU A 4 6.14 18.02 -15.09
CA GLU A 4 6.44 19.45 -15.06
C GLU A 4 7.35 19.73 -13.86
N ALA A 5 8.65 19.83 -14.12
CA ALA A 5 9.67 19.97 -13.11
C ALA A 5 9.74 21.42 -12.60
N TYR A 6 9.86 21.59 -11.29
CA TYR A 6 10.35 22.85 -10.75
C TYR A 6 11.88 22.87 -10.83
N VAL A 7 12.46 23.76 -11.63
CA VAL A 7 13.91 23.93 -11.78
C VAL A 7 14.33 25.12 -10.91
N ALA A 8 15.26 24.91 -9.97
CA ALA A 8 15.77 26.00 -9.12
C ALA A 8 16.39 27.11 -9.98
N ALA A 9 16.59 28.33 -9.47
CA ALA A 9 17.33 29.35 -10.24
C ALA A 9 18.79 28.95 -10.49
N GLU A 10 19.47 28.37 -9.48
CA GLU A 10 20.88 27.97 -9.55
C GLU A 10 21.06 26.53 -9.04
N SER A 11 21.06 26.31 -7.72
CA SER A 11 21.20 24.98 -7.12
C SER A 11 19.92 24.54 -6.41
N ARG A 12 19.61 23.23 -6.47
CA ARG A 12 18.51 22.62 -5.68
C ARG A 12 18.70 22.78 -4.16
N TYR A 13 19.94 23.01 -3.70
CA TYR A 13 20.26 23.22 -2.28
C TYR A 13 20.01 24.66 -1.81
N ASP A 14 19.75 25.61 -2.72
CA ASP A 14 19.51 26.99 -2.33
C ASP A 14 18.24 27.14 -1.49
N ARG A 15 18.31 27.98 -0.46
CA ARG A 15 17.19 28.35 0.43
C ARG A 15 17.02 29.88 0.47
N LYS A 16 17.24 30.53 -0.68
CA LYS A 16 17.13 31.98 -0.83
C LYS A 16 15.65 32.40 -0.81
N ARG A 17 15.37 33.57 -0.23
CA ARG A 17 14.04 34.17 -0.24
C ARG A 17 13.95 35.13 -1.42
N GLY A 18 13.39 34.67 -2.54
CA GLY A 18 13.15 35.48 -3.73
C GLY A 18 12.30 34.73 -4.76
N LYS A 19 12.02 35.38 -5.90
CA LYS A 19 11.24 34.81 -7.01
C LYS A 19 12.08 34.81 -8.28
N GLY A 20 11.83 33.86 -9.18
CA GLY A 20 12.57 33.74 -10.44
C GLY A 20 14.09 33.71 -10.21
N LEU A 21 14.81 34.62 -10.88
CA LEU A 21 16.28 34.74 -10.81
C LEU A 21 16.81 35.08 -9.41
N ASP A 22 16.02 35.75 -8.57
CA ASP A 22 16.46 36.18 -7.23
C ASP A 22 16.39 35.04 -6.19
N GLY A 23 16.50 33.78 -6.64
CA GLY A 23 16.51 32.59 -5.78
C GLY A 23 15.20 31.82 -5.73
N GLY A 24 14.33 31.99 -6.73
CA GLY A 24 13.09 31.22 -6.87
C GLY A 24 13.27 29.91 -7.63
N TYR A 25 12.25 29.55 -8.41
CA TYR A 25 12.22 28.39 -9.30
C TYR A 25 11.42 28.71 -10.56
N PHE A 26 11.59 27.87 -11.57
CA PHE A 26 10.94 27.94 -12.88
C PHE A 26 10.32 26.60 -13.23
N HIS A 27 9.50 26.55 -14.27
CA HIS A 27 8.90 25.32 -14.78
C HIS A 27 9.69 24.75 -15.95
N LEU A 28 9.63 23.44 -16.16
CA LEU A 28 10.17 22.75 -17.33
C LEU A 28 9.37 21.47 -17.61
N THR A 29 8.83 21.34 -18.82
CA THR A 29 8.03 20.17 -19.21
C THR A 29 8.96 19.04 -19.67
N LEU A 30 8.91 17.88 -19.01
CA LEU A 30 9.69 16.69 -19.37
C LEU A 30 8.77 15.51 -19.71
N LEU A 31 9.12 14.77 -20.75
CA LEU A 31 8.40 13.58 -21.21
C LEU A 31 9.37 12.40 -21.29
N ALA A 32 8.97 11.24 -20.77
CA ALA A 32 9.71 10.00 -20.96
C ALA A 32 9.40 9.43 -22.35
N LYS A 33 10.44 9.28 -23.19
CA LYS A 33 10.31 8.70 -24.54
C LYS A 33 10.36 7.17 -24.51
N ASP A 34 11.08 6.61 -23.54
CA ASP A 34 11.33 5.18 -23.37
C ASP A 34 11.40 4.81 -21.88
N PHE A 35 11.59 3.52 -21.57
CA PHE A 35 11.67 3.06 -20.18
C PHE A 35 12.87 3.68 -19.42
N THR A 36 14.01 3.90 -20.09
CA THR A 36 15.16 4.61 -19.49
C THR A 36 14.78 6.04 -19.08
N GLY A 37 14.03 6.74 -19.95
CA GLY A 37 13.44 8.04 -19.66
C GLY A 37 12.50 8.00 -18.46
N TYR A 38 11.67 6.96 -18.34
CA TYR A 38 10.84 6.77 -17.15
C TYR A 38 11.66 6.62 -15.87
N GLN A 39 12.71 5.80 -15.87
CA GLN A 39 13.61 5.65 -14.71
C GLN A 39 14.27 6.99 -14.34
N ASN A 40 14.67 7.77 -15.34
CA ASN A 40 15.24 9.09 -15.11
C ASN A 40 14.22 10.10 -14.55
N LEU A 41 12.95 10.08 -14.99
CA LEU A 41 11.88 10.86 -14.35
C LEU A 41 11.67 10.43 -12.90
N VAL A 42 11.70 9.12 -12.60
CA VAL A 42 11.57 8.59 -11.24
C VAL A 42 12.70 9.11 -10.34
N ARG A 43 13.95 9.10 -10.84
CA ARG A 43 15.13 9.65 -10.12
C ARG A 43 15.01 11.16 -9.92
N LEU A 44 14.65 11.91 -10.96
CA LEU A 44 14.46 13.37 -10.88
C LEU A 44 13.38 13.75 -9.86
N ALA A 45 12.21 13.13 -9.94
CA ALA A 45 11.12 13.36 -8.99
C ALA A 45 11.53 13.01 -7.55
N SER A 46 12.28 11.90 -7.37
CA SER A 46 12.80 11.52 -6.07
C SER A 46 13.79 12.54 -5.50
N ARG A 47 14.78 12.95 -6.30
CA ARG A 47 15.80 13.93 -5.88
C ARG A 47 15.19 15.31 -5.62
N ALA A 48 14.14 15.68 -6.36
CA ALA A 48 13.39 16.91 -6.13
C ALA A 48 12.80 16.98 -4.71
N TYR A 49 12.26 15.86 -4.20
CA TYR A 49 11.76 15.77 -2.83
C TYR A 49 12.85 15.51 -1.78
N LEU A 50 13.83 14.65 -2.08
CA LEU A 50 14.81 14.18 -1.10
C LEU A 50 15.96 15.18 -0.88
N GLU A 51 16.32 15.96 -1.90
CA GLU A 51 17.46 16.90 -1.88
C GLU A 51 17.00 18.35 -2.07
N GLY A 52 16.11 18.59 -3.04
CA GLY A 52 15.78 19.93 -3.53
C GLY A 52 14.57 20.62 -2.93
N PHE A 53 13.87 19.96 -1.99
CA PHE A 53 12.63 20.48 -1.42
C PHE A 53 12.86 21.76 -0.60
N TYR A 54 12.18 22.83 -0.97
CA TYR A 54 12.12 24.08 -0.21
C TYR A 54 10.65 24.48 0.04
N GLU A 55 10.04 25.23 -0.89
CA GLU A 55 8.59 25.45 -0.93
C GLU A 55 7.87 24.47 -1.89
N LYS A 56 8.64 23.99 -2.87
CA LYS A 56 8.28 22.98 -3.86
C LYS A 56 9.45 21.99 -4.02
N PRO A 57 9.20 20.76 -4.48
CA PRO A 57 10.25 19.80 -4.83
C PRO A 57 10.95 20.29 -6.09
N ARG A 58 12.22 20.72 -5.98
CA ARG A 58 12.97 21.31 -7.10
C ARG A 58 14.12 20.44 -7.56
N ILE A 59 14.34 20.38 -8.87
CA ILE A 59 15.57 19.88 -9.48
C ILE A 59 16.52 21.05 -9.79
N ASP A 60 17.68 20.74 -10.35
CA ASP A 60 18.55 21.72 -11.01
C ASP A 60 19.10 21.14 -12.31
N ARG A 61 19.89 21.95 -13.04
CA ARG A 61 20.39 21.57 -14.36
C ARG A 61 21.54 20.56 -14.28
N GLU A 62 22.23 20.49 -13.14
CA GLU A 62 23.26 19.47 -12.89
C GLU A 62 22.62 18.09 -12.92
N ILE A 63 21.59 17.87 -12.12
CA ILE A 63 20.93 16.55 -12.05
C ILE A 63 20.07 16.27 -13.29
N LEU A 64 19.58 17.33 -13.94
CA LEU A 64 18.90 17.19 -15.22
C LEU A 64 19.87 16.70 -16.30
N ARG A 65 21.12 17.18 -16.32
CA ARG A 65 22.17 16.69 -17.23
C ARG A 65 22.57 15.25 -16.94
N GLU A 66 22.65 14.88 -15.67
CA GLU A 66 22.92 13.50 -15.23
C GLU A 66 21.82 12.52 -15.68
N HIS A 67 20.57 12.95 -15.66
CA HIS A 67 19.40 12.10 -15.93
C HIS A 67 18.66 12.52 -17.21
N SER A 68 19.37 13.03 -18.24
CA SER A 68 18.72 13.52 -19.46
C SER A 68 18.41 12.40 -20.47
N GLU A 69 19.05 11.24 -20.38
CA GLU A 69 18.84 10.12 -21.31
C GLU A 69 17.37 9.66 -21.31
N GLY A 70 16.82 9.36 -22.49
CA GLY A 70 15.41 8.94 -22.61
C GLY A 70 14.37 10.04 -22.41
N LEU A 71 14.77 11.28 -22.10
CA LEU A 71 13.85 12.40 -21.91
C LEU A 71 13.72 13.29 -23.16
N ILE A 72 12.50 13.74 -23.42
CA ILE A 72 12.17 14.88 -24.29
C ILE A 72 11.83 16.06 -23.37
N ALA A 73 12.31 17.25 -23.70
CA ALA A 73 12.05 18.47 -22.94
C ALA A 73 11.38 19.52 -23.83
N LEU A 74 10.40 20.23 -23.28
CA LEU A 74 9.75 21.36 -23.95
C LEU A 74 10.10 22.66 -23.20
N SER A 75 10.16 23.78 -23.90
CA SER A 75 10.58 25.07 -23.31
C SER A 75 9.71 25.56 -22.14
N GLY A 76 8.52 24.99 -21.95
CA GLY A 76 7.66 25.23 -20.79
C GLY A 76 6.64 26.36 -20.95
N CYS A 77 5.78 26.50 -19.95
CA CYS A 77 4.75 27.55 -19.86
C CYS A 77 5.35 28.94 -19.58
N LEU A 78 4.50 29.97 -19.39
CA LEU A 78 4.97 31.32 -19.04
C LEU A 78 5.84 31.37 -17.76
N GLY A 79 5.73 30.39 -16.86
CA GLY A 79 6.54 30.27 -15.64
C GLY A 79 7.93 29.64 -15.86
N ALA A 80 8.25 29.21 -17.07
CA ALA A 80 9.53 28.59 -17.42
C ALA A 80 10.66 29.61 -17.65
N GLU A 81 11.91 29.15 -17.61
CA GLU A 81 13.09 30.03 -17.65
C GLU A 81 13.15 30.88 -18.93
N ILE A 82 13.05 30.27 -20.11
CA ILE A 82 13.19 30.98 -21.39
C ILE A 82 12.06 32.01 -21.57
N PRO A 83 10.76 31.65 -21.42
CA PRO A 83 9.67 32.62 -21.44
C PRO A 83 9.84 33.77 -20.43
N GLN A 84 10.25 33.48 -19.19
CA GLN A 84 10.47 34.51 -18.19
C GLN A 84 11.57 35.50 -18.57
N PHE A 85 12.69 35.03 -19.13
CA PHE A 85 13.75 35.92 -19.61
C PHE A 85 13.29 36.80 -20.78
N ILE A 86 12.45 36.27 -21.68
CA ILE A 86 11.86 37.06 -22.76
C ILE A 86 10.94 38.16 -22.19
N LEU A 87 10.10 37.83 -21.21
CA LEU A 87 9.22 38.82 -20.58
C LEU A 87 10.00 39.93 -19.87
N GLN A 88 11.15 39.60 -19.29
CA GLN A 88 12.05 40.53 -18.60
C GLN A 88 12.97 41.33 -19.55
N ASP A 89 12.77 41.22 -20.87
CA ASP A 89 13.60 41.87 -21.90
C ASP A 89 15.10 41.46 -21.84
N ARG A 90 15.36 40.24 -21.36
CA ARG A 90 16.70 39.64 -21.22
C ARG A 90 16.91 38.54 -22.25
N LEU A 91 16.82 38.90 -23.53
CA LEU A 91 16.98 37.97 -24.66
C LEU A 91 18.34 37.27 -24.66
N ASP A 92 19.39 37.95 -24.17
CA ASP A 92 20.72 37.40 -23.97
C ASP A 92 20.70 36.17 -23.04
N LEU A 93 19.97 36.26 -21.93
CA LEU A 93 19.81 35.17 -20.97
C LEU A 93 18.88 34.08 -21.50
N ALA A 94 17.82 34.44 -22.22
CA ALA A 94 16.91 33.50 -22.86
C ALA A 94 17.64 32.60 -23.86
N GLU A 95 18.46 33.21 -24.73
CA GLU A 95 19.25 32.49 -25.72
C GLU A 95 20.39 31.68 -25.06
N ALA A 96 21.07 32.23 -24.05
CA ALA A 96 22.08 31.47 -23.29
C ALA A 96 21.47 30.22 -22.63
N ARG A 97 20.28 30.35 -22.01
CA ARG A 97 19.55 29.24 -21.40
C ARG A 97 19.09 28.22 -22.43
N LEU A 98 18.63 28.67 -23.60
CA LEU A 98 18.31 27.78 -24.72
C LEU A 98 19.52 26.94 -25.12
N ASN A 99 20.68 27.56 -25.32
CA ASN A 99 21.92 26.84 -25.65
C ASN A 99 22.33 25.83 -24.58
N GLU A 100 22.12 26.16 -23.29
CA GLU A 100 22.36 25.19 -22.20
C GLU A 100 21.42 23.99 -22.31
N TYR A 101 20.13 24.18 -22.57
CA TYR A 101 19.19 23.08 -22.77
C TYR A 101 19.49 22.25 -24.01
N LEU A 102 19.89 22.87 -25.12
CA LEU A 102 20.38 22.16 -26.29
C LEU A 102 21.61 21.32 -25.99
N SER A 103 22.51 21.80 -25.11
CA SER A 103 23.66 21.00 -24.66
C SER A 103 23.29 19.79 -23.79
N ILE A 104 22.08 19.75 -23.22
CA ILE A 104 21.60 18.67 -22.34
C ILE A 104 20.78 17.65 -23.12
N PHE A 105 19.86 18.13 -23.95
CA PHE A 105 18.85 17.30 -24.62
C PHE A 105 19.13 17.07 -26.11
N GLY A 106 19.92 17.94 -26.74
CA GLY A 106 20.18 17.89 -28.18
C GLY A 106 18.90 18.12 -28.99
N ASP A 107 18.64 17.22 -29.91
CA ASP A 107 17.45 17.17 -30.78
C ASP A 107 16.15 16.82 -30.02
N ARG A 108 16.25 16.41 -28.75
CA ARG A 108 15.10 16.10 -27.88
C ARG A 108 14.55 17.32 -27.15
N PHE A 109 15.01 18.52 -27.50
CA PHE A 109 14.47 19.78 -26.98
C PHE A 109 13.58 20.46 -28.02
N PHE A 110 12.36 20.80 -27.62
CA PHE A 110 11.38 21.45 -28.48
C PHE A 110 10.92 22.79 -27.90
N ILE A 111 10.52 23.70 -28.79
CA ILE A 111 9.92 24.97 -28.41
C ILE A 111 8.42 24.75 -28.17
N GLU A 112 8.00 24.93 -26.92
CA GLU A 112 6.61 24.79 -26.50
C GLU A 112 5.84 26.07 -26.83
N ILE A 113 4.77 25.95 -27.61
CA ILE A 113 3.90 27.07 -28.00
C ILE A 113 2.51 26.85 -27.42
N GLN A 114 2.08 27.81 -26.60
CA GLN A 114 0.76 27.85 -25.97
C GLN A 114 0.12 29.21 -26.21
N ASN A 115 -1.20 29.25 -26.43
CA ASN A 115 -1.93 30.51 -26.55
C ASN A 115 -3.32 30.46 -25.91
N HIS A 116 -3.55 31.37 -24.97
CA HIS A 116 -4.78 31.55 -24.21
C HIS A 116 -5.37 32.95 -24.40
N GLY A 117 -4.81 33.75 -25.33
CA GLY A 117 -5.19 35.15 -25.54
C GLY A 117 -4.52 36.14 -24.59
N LEU A 118 -3.48 35.71 -23.86
CA LEU A 118 -2.72 36.57 -22.95
C LEU A 118 -1.71 37.44 -23.72
N PRO A 119 -1.59 38.74 -23.40
CA PRO A 119 -0.64 39.62 -24.09
C PRO A 119 0.82 39.20 -23.91
N GLU A 120 1.16 38.60 -22.76
CA GLU A 120 2.47 38.05 -22.46
C GLU A 120 2.84 36.91 -23.42
N GLN A 121 1.88 36.03 -23.75
CA GLN A 121 2.08 34.92 -24.69
C GLN A 121 2.35 35.42 -26.10
N LYS A 122 1.71 36.52 -26.53
CA LYS A 122 2.00 37.11 -27.84
C LYS A 122 3.48 37.49 -27.97
N LYS A 123 4.02 38.20 -26.97
CA LYS A 123 5.44 38.59 -26.92
C LYS A 123 6.37 37.38 -26.88
N VAL A 124 6.07 36.42 -26.00
CA VAL A 124 6.89 35.21 -25.81
C VAL A 124 6.91 34.36 -27.07
N ASN A 125 5.75 34.05 -27.64
CA ASN A 125 5.62 33.15 -28.78
C ASN A 125 6.29 33.72 -30.05
N GLU A 126 6.28 35.04 -30.22
CA GLU A 126 6.97 35.69 -31.35
C GLU A 126 8.49 35.44 -31.30
N VAL A 127 9.10 35.65 -30.12
CA VAL A 127 10.55 35.40 -29.91
C VAL A 127 10.87 33.90 -29.91
N LEU A 128 10.03 33.06 -29.30
CA LEU A 128 10.21 31.61 -29.34
C LEU A 128 10.19 31.05 -30.76
N ARG A 129 9.33 31.60 -31.63
CA ARG A 129 9.28 31.27 -33.07
C ARG A 129 10.57 31.69 -33.79
N GLU A 130 11.16 32.82 -33.42
CA GLU A 130 12.48 33.22 -33.95
C GLU A 130 13.58 32.26 -33.51
N PHE A 131 13.61 31.87 -32.25
CA PHE A 131 14.57 30.87 -31.74
C PHE A 131 14.39 29.50 -32.40
N ALA A 132 13.15 29.03 -32.56
CA ALA A 132 12.85 27.79 -33.28
C ALA A 132 13.47 27.79 -34.68
N ARG A 133 13.24 28.86 -35.46
CA ARG A 133 13.79 29.02 -36.81
C ARG A 133 15.31 29.18 -36.83
N LYS A 134 15.86 29.99 -35.92
CA LYS A 134 17.30 30.29 -35.85
C LYS A 134 18.13 29.04 -35.55
N TYR A 135 17.64 28.20 -34.65
CA TYR A 135 18.35 27.00 -34.18
C TYR A 135 17.88 25.71 -34.86
N GLY A 136 16.87 25.77 -35.73
CA GLY A 136 16.31 24.60 -36.40
C GLY A 136 15.60 23.64 -35.45
N LEU A 137 14.91 24.17 -34.44
CA LEU A 137 14.17 23.39 -33.44
C LEU A 137 12.70 23.30 -33.83
N GLY A 138 12.10 22.12 -33.63
CA GLY A 138 10.68 21.93 -33.84
C GLY A 138 9.83 22.68 -32.81
N MET A 139 8.73 23.26 -33.26
CA MET A 139 7.69 23.80 -32.38
C MET A 139 6.66 22.73 -32.03
N VAL A 140 6.13 22.75 -30.81
CA VAL A 140 5.11 21.79 -30.33
C VAL A 140 3.98 22.56 -29.65
N ALA A 141 2.73 22.30 -30.08
CA ALA A 141 1.56 22.95 -29.52
C ALA A 141 1.05 22.22 -28.27
N THR A 142 0.87 22.97 -27.17
CA THR A 142 0.23 22.51 -25.93
C THR A 142 -0.70 23.62 -25.38
N ASN A 143 -1.46 23.33 -24.32
CA ASN A 143 -2.41 24.29 -23.71
C ASN A 143 -2.49 24.20 -22.17
N ASP A 144 -1.52 23.55 -21.53
CA ASP A 144 -1.39 23.51 -20.06
C ASP A 144 -2.72 23.24 -19.29
N GLY A 145 -3.43 22.18 -19.68
CA GLY A 145 -4.76 21.87 -19.16
C GLY A 145 -4.76 21.51 -17.68
N HIS A 146 -5.63 22.16 -16.89
CA HIS A 146 -5.80 21.95 -15.44
C HIS A 146 -7.17 21.39 -15.07
N TYR A 147 -8.12 21.38 -16.00
CA TYR A 147 -9.45 20.80 -15.85
C TYR A 147 -9.92 20.17 -17.17
N VAL A 148 -10.98 19.36 -17.12
CA VAL A 148 -11.34 18.50 -18.26
C VAL A 148 -12.05 19.28 -19.35
N ARG A 149 -13.17 19.94 -19.04
CA ARG A 149 -13.96 20.71 -20.01
C ARG A 149 -14.07 22.16 -19.61
N LYS A 150 -14.41 23.03 -20.56
CA LYS A 150 -14.54 24.47 -20.33
C LYS A 150 -15.50 24.82 -19.19
N GLU A 151 -16.57 24.05 -18.99
CA GLU A 151 -17.56 24.28 -17.92
C GLU A 151 -16.97 24.05 -16.52
N ASP A 152 -15.87 23.31 -16.41
CA ASP A 152 -15.23 22.97 -15.14
C ASP A 152 -14.34 24.11 -14.59
N ALA A 153 -14.17 25.20 -15.35
CA ALA A 153 -13.35 26.36 -14.95
C ALA A 153 -13.77 26.94 -13.58
N ARG A 154 -15.09 26.99 -13.32
CA ARG A 154 -15.61 27.45 -12.02
C ARG A 154 -15.28 26.49 -10.89
N ALA A 155 -15.38 25.19 -11.12
CA ALA A 155 -15.01 24.18 -10.12
C ALA A 155 -13.50 24.26 -9.81
N HIS A 156 -12.67 24.46 -10.83
CA HIS A 156 -11.24 24.69 -10.67
C HIS A 156 -10.94 25.98 -9.89
N GLU A 157 -11.62 27.10 -10.18
CA GLU A 157 -11.45 28.34 -9.41
C GLU A 157 -11.81 28.15 -7.92
N VAL A 158 -12.89 27.41 -7.64
CA VAL A 158 -13.29 27.06 -6.27
C VAL A 158 -12.23 26.17 -5.62
N LEU A 159 -11.63 25.24 -6.35
CA LEU A 159 -10.52 24.43 -5.85
C LEU A 159 -9.33 25.33 -5.43
N LEU A 160 -8.92 26.29 -6.26
CA LEU A 160 -7.86 27.23 -5.89
C LEU A 160 -8.22 28.06 -4.63
N ALA A 161 -9.48 28.46 -4.48
CA ALA A 161 -9.98 29.13 -3.29
C ALA A 161 -9.97 28.22 -2.03
N ILE A 162 -10.24 26.91 -2.18
CA ILE A 162 -10.09 25.93 -1.09
C ILE A 162 -8.64 25.88 -0.61
N GLN A 163 -7.68 25.82 -1.53
CA GLN A 163 -6.24 25.75 -1.23
C GLN A 163 -5.72 27.06 -0.62
N SER A 164 -6.14 28.20 -1.16
CA SER A 164 -5.76 29.53 -0.65
C SER A 164 -6.56 29.97 0.59
N LYS A 165 -7.56 29.17 1.01
CA LYS A 165 -8.43 29.42 2.17
C LYS A 165 -9.16 30.76 2.10
N SER A 166 -9.54 31.19 0.91
CA SER A 166 -10.29 32.42 0.66
C SER A 166 -11.74 32.14 0.30
N THR A 167 -12.58 33.16 0.34
CA THR A 167 -13.93 33.12 -0.22
C THR A 167 -13.90 33.49 -1.70
N LEU A 168 -15.01 33.23 -2.40
CA LEU A 168 -15.12 33.45 -3.84
C LEU A 168 -15.16 34.94 -4.24
N ASP A 169 -15.60 35.80 -3.32
CA ASP A 169 -15.67 37.25 -3.48
C ASP A 169 -14.36 37.97 -3.12
N ASP A 170 -13.39 37.28 -2.51
CA ASP A 170 -12.08 37.87 -2.23
C ASP A 170 -11.34 38.19 -3.55
N PRO A 171 -11.05 39.47 -3.85
CA PRO A 171 -10.37 39.86 -5.08
C PRO A 171 -8.90 39.39 -5.12
N ASN A 172 -8.29 39.13 -3.96
CA ASN A 172 -6.91 38.67 -3.84
C ASN A 172 -6.79 37.14 -3.79
N ARG A 173 -7.90 36.41 -3.95
CA ARG A 173 -7.88 34.94 -4.02
C ARG A 173 -6.98 34.47 -5.16
N TRP A 174 -6.47 33.26 -5.03
CA TRP A 174 -5.71 32.65 -6.12
C TRP A 174 -6.64 32.34 -7.29
N ARG A 175 -6.36 32.94 -8.45
CA ARG A 175 -7.10 32.73 -9.71
C ARG A 175 -6.12 32.50 -10.86
N PHE A 176 -6.59 31.76 -11.85
CA PHE A 176 -5.94 31.70 -13.14
C PHE A 176 -6.29 32.96 -13.97
N PRO A 177 -5.46 33.33 -14.96
CA PRO A 177 -5.63 34.57 -15.70
C PRO A 177 -6.85 34.55 -16.65
N CYS A 178 -7.35 33.37 -17.00
CA CYS A 178 -8.55 33.15 -17.82
C CYS A 178 -9.10 31.73 -17.64
N ASP A 179 -10.18 31.41 -18.35
CA ASP A 179 -10.90 30.13 -18.25
C ASP A 179 -10.56 29.14 -19.40
N GLU A 180 -9.36 29.26 -19.99
CA GLU A 180 -8.95 28.53 -21.20
C GLU A 180 -8.03 27.30 -20.97
N PHE A 181 -7.85 26.87 -19.71
CA PHE A 181 -6.94 25.78 -19.31
C PHE A 181 -7.64 24.41 -19.25
N TYR A 182 -8.34 24.04 -20.31
CA TYR A 182 -9.03 22.75 -20.45
C TYR A 182 -8.47 21.91 -21.60
N VAL A 183 -8.96 20.67 -21.73
CA VAL A 183 -8.65 19.79 -22.86
C VAL A 183 -9.44 20.25 -24.09
N LYS A 184 -8.83 21.14 -24.88
CA LYS A 184 -9.39 21.71 -26.11
C LYS A 184 -9.49 20.69 -27.24
N THR A 185 -10.48 20.85 -28.12
CA THR A 185 -10.51 20.13 -29.41
C THR A 185 -9.42 20.66 -30.35
N PRO A 186 -9.04 19.90 -31.39
CA PRO A 186 -8.10 20.39 -32.42
C PRO A 186 -8.55 21.72 -33.06
N GLU A 187 -9.85 21.92 -33.25
CA GLU A 187 -10.42 23.16 -33.80
C GLU A 187 -10.28 24.34 -32.83
N GLU A 188 -10.52 24.12 -31.54
CA GLU A 188 -10.32 25.14 -30.50
C GLU A 188 -8.83 25.51 -30.36
N MET A 189 -7.94 24.52 -30.49
CA MET A 189 -6.49 24.77 -30.56
C MET A 189 -6.12 25.60 -31.79
N ARG A 190 -6.72 25.32 -32.97
CA ARG A 190 -6.51 26.09 -34.20
C ARG A 190 -7.06 27.51 -34.12
N ALA A 191 -8.13 27.75 -33.38
CA ALA A 191 -8.62 29.09 -33.12
C ALA A 191 -7.58 29.94 -32.37
N MET A 192 -6.77 29.32 -31.52
CA MET A 192 -5.68 29.98 -30.80
C MET A 192 -4.36 30.01 -31.58
N LEU A 193 -4.13 29.04 -32.46
CA LEU A 193 -2.94 28.95 -33.32
C LEU A 193 -3.36 28.84 -34.79
N PRO A 194 -3.70 29.98 -35.44
CA PRO A 194 -4.22 29.98 -36.81
C PRO A 194 -3.23 29.39 -37.80
N ARG A 195 -3.74 28.64 -38.79
CA ARG A 195 -2.92 27.91 -39.76
C ARG A 195 -2.07 28.84 -40.63
N GLU A 196 -2.57 30.02 -40.94
CA GLU A 196 -1.89 31.02 -41.76
C GLU A 196 -0.63 31.56 -41.07
N GLU A 197 -0.62 31.58 -39.74
CA GLU A 197 0.49 32.08 -38.95
C GLU A 197 1.45 30.96 -38.48
N TRP A 198 0.89 29.85 -38.03
CA TRP A 198 1.63 28.79 -37.33
C TRP A 198 1.92 27.56 -38.21
N GLY A 199 1.28 27.45 -39.38
CA GLY A 199 1.39 26.27 -40.23
C GLY A 199 0.85 25.01 -39.55
N ASP A 200 1.30 23.84 -39.99
CA ASP A 200 0.87 22.54 -39.44
C ASP A 200 1.90 21.94 -38.48
N GLU A 201 3.15 22.40 -38.52
CA GLU A 201 4.27 21.87 -37.75
C GLU A 201 3.98 21.73 -36.24
N PRO A 202 3.45 22.74 -35.52
CA PRO A 202 3.21 22.61 -34.08
C PRO A 202 2.21 21.50 -33.73
N PHE A 203 1.29 21.17 -34.63
CA PHE A 203 0.27 20.14 -34.44
C PHE A 203 0.81 18.76 -34.85
N ASP A 204 1.54 18.69 -35.96
CA ASP A 204 2.15 17.45 -36.46
C ASP A 204 3.20 16.93 -35.47
N ASN A 205 4.05 17.82 -34.92
CA ASN A 205 5.04 17.44 -33.92
C ASN A 205 4.41 16.93 -32.61
N THR A 206 3.24 17.42 -32.22
CA THR A 206 2.51 16.89 -31.05
C THR A 206 2.17 15.42 -31.23
N VAL A 207 1.71 15.04 -32.42
CA VAL A 207 1.39 13.64 -32.75
C VAL A 207 2.66 12.81 -32.88
N GLU A 208 3.71 13.35 -33.50
CA GLU A 208 4.97 12.64 -33.70
C GLU A 208 5.69 12.36 -32.38
N ILE A 209 5.76 13.33 -31.47
CA ILE A 209 6.31 13.14 -30.12
C ILE A 209 5.52 12.07 -29.36
N ALA A 210 4.19 12.13 -29.42
CA ALA A 210 3.35 11.12 -28.77
C ALA A 210 3.63 9.71 -29.32
N ARG A 211 3.86 9.58 -30.63
CA ARG A 211 4.23 8.32 -31.28
C ARG A 211 5.61 7.81 -30.85
N MET A 212 6.57 8.72 -30.65
CA MET A 212 7.93 8.37 -30.20
C MET A 212 7.99 7.97 -28.71
N CYS A 213 6.93 8.21 -27.93
CA CYS A 213 6.90 7.94 -26.50
C CYS A 213 6.39 6.53 -26.19
N GLU A 214 7.29 5.55 -26.26
CA GLU A 214 7.04 4.13 -25.99
C GLU A 214 7.49 3.75 -24.57
N VAL A 215 6.63 3.99 -23.59
CA VAL A 215 6.90 3.64 -22.18
C VAL A 215 5.99 2.53 -21.72
N ASP A 216 6.58 1.35 -21.53
CA ASP A 216 5.90 0.17 -21.02
C ASP A 216 6.27 -0.11 -19.56
N LEU A 217 5.31 0.02 -18.65
CA LEU A 217 5.49 -0.36 -17.24
C LEU A 217 5.31 -1.88 -17.05
N PRO A 218 6.03 -2.50 -16.10
CA PRO A 218 5.95 -3.94 -15.83
C PRO A 218 4.69 -4.28 -15.02
N ILE A 219 3.52 -4.15 -15.64
CA ILE A 219 2.20 -4.41 -15.07
C ILE A 219 1.53 -5.53 -15.88
N GLY A 220 0.65 -6.31 -15.24
CA GLY A 220 -0.09 -7.39 -15.90
C GLY A 220 0.86 -8.47 -16.44
N ASP A 221 0.78 -8.78 -17.73
CA ASP A 221 1.58 -9.83 -18.36
C ASP A 221 3.11 -9.57 -18.33
N LYS A 222 3.51 -8.30 -18.17
CA LYS A 222 4.93 -7.89 -18.06
C LYS A 222 5.45 -7.89 -16.62
N MET A 223 4.59 -8.13 -15.64
CA MET A 223 4.95 -8.08 -14.22
C MET A 223 5.84 -9.27 -13.86
N THR A 224 6.95 -8.98 -13.18
CA THR A 224 7.81 -10.00 -12.55
C THR A 224 7.93 -9.73 -11.06
N TYR A 225 7.93 -10.80 -10.27
CA TYR A 225 8.15 -10.71 -8.84
C TYR A 225 9.61 -10.34 -8.56
N ARG A 226 9.80 -9.24 -7.84
CA ARG A 226 11.11 -8.67 -7.48
C ARG A 226 11.38 -8.91 -6.00
N ILE A 227 11.58 -10.18 -5.64
CA ILE A 227 11.85 -10.60 -4.27
C ILE A 227 13.32 -10.27 -3.93
N PRO A 228 13.60 -9.54 -2.83
CA PRO A 228 14.97 -9.31 -2.39
C PRO A 228 15.70 -10.63 -2.12
N ARG A 229 17.00 -10.66 -2.40
CA ARG A 229 17.82 -11.82 -2.06
C ARG A 229 18.08 -11.86 -0.56
N PHE A 230 17.90 -13.02 0.05
CA PHE A 230 18.22 -13.20 1.48
C PHE A 230 19.71 -13.53 1.67
N PRO A 231 20.41 -12.95 2.65
CA PRO A 231 21.79 -13.32 2.95
C PRO A 231 21.87 -14.72 3.61
N LEU A 232 22.48 -15.68 2.91
CA LEU A 232 22.52 -17.08 3.33
C LEU A 232 23.87 -17.46 3.97
N PRO A 233 23.90 -18.47 4.86
CA PRO A 233 25.12 -19.18 5.21
C PRO A 233 25.81 -19.78 3.97
N LYS A 234 27.15 -19.90 4.00
CA LYS A 234 27.93 -20.44 2.86
C LYS A 234 27.44 -21.85 2.49
N GLY A 235 27.23 -22.06 1.19
CA GLY A 235 26.86 -23.38 0.63
C GLY A 235 25.39 -23.78 0.85
N ARG A 236 24.52 -22.84 1.22
CA ARG A 236 23.07 -23.06 1.33
C ARG A 236 22.32 -22.38 0.18
N THR A 237 21.25 -23.01 -0.29
CA THR A 237 20.21 -22.34 -1.09
C THR A 237 19.12 -21.76 -0.18
N GLU A 238 18.30 -20.83 -0.69
CA GLU A 238 17.16 -20.28 0.08
C GLU A 238 16.19 -21.39 0.51
N ALA A 239 15.86 -22.31 -0.41
CA ALA A 239 15.01 -23.46 -0.14
C ALA A 239 15.59 -24.36 0.97
N GLN A 240 16.88 -24.73 0.88
CA GLN A 240 17.53 -25.55 1.90
C GLN A 240 17.54 -24.87 3.27
N TYR A 241 17.80 -23.56 3.31
CA TYR A 241 17.84 -22.85 4.58
C TYR A 241 16.45 -22.74 5.22
N LEU A 242 15.39 -22.54 4.42
CA LEU A 242 14.01 -22.58 4.94
C LEU A 242 13.64 -23.96 5.50
N ARG A 243 14.01 -25.05 4.80
CA ARG A 243 13.82 -26.43 5.31
C ARG A 243 14.54 -26.63 6.65
N GLU A 244 15.80 -26.20 6.74
CA GLU A 244 16.62 -26.31 7.95
C GLU A 244 15.94 -25.62 9.14
N LEU A 245 15.48 -24.38 8.96
CA LEU A 245 14.75 -23.64 9.97
C LEU A 245 13.42 -24.30 10.34
N THR A 246 12.72 -24.88 9.37
CA THR A 246 11.43 -25.57 9.60
C THR A 246 11.62 -26.79 10.49
N PHE A 247 12.57 -27.68 10.15
CA PHE A 247 12.82 -28.88 10.97
C PHE A 247 13.32 -28.52 12.37
N LYS A 248 14.20 -27.52 12.47
CA LYS A 248 14.65 -27.01 13.78
C LYS A 248 13.47 -26.45 14.59
N GLY A 249 12.57 -25.73 13.94
CA GLY A 249 11.37 -25.15 14.54
C GLY A 249 10.42 -26.22 15.10
N LEU A 250 10.15 -27.28 14.31
CA LEU A 250 9.25 -28.36 14.72
C LEU A 250 9.71 -29.08 16.01
N LEU A 251 11.02 -29.30 16.20
CA LEU A 251 11.58 -29.84 17.44
C LEU A 251 11.21 -28.96 18.66
N GLY A 252 11.23 -27.64 18.49
CA GLY A 252 10.88 -26.70 19.56
C GLY A 252 9.38 -26.54 19.77
N ARG A 253 8.57 -26.66 18.71
CA ARG A 253 7.11 -26.48 18.76
C ARG A 253 6.35 -27.71 19.26
N TYR A 254 6.84 -28.92 18.99
CA TYR A 254 6.19 -30.18 19.35
C TYR A 254 7.14 -31.14 20.09
N PRO A 255 7.66 -30.75 21.27
CA PRO A 255 8.70 -31.51 21.97
C PRO A 255 8.28 -32.94 22.37
N ASP A 256 6.97 -33.18 22.57
CA ASP A 256 6.45 -34.49 22.96
C ASP A 256 6.30 -35.48 21.79
N ARG A 257 6.38 -34.99 20.53
CA ARG A 257 6.08 -35.77 19.32
C ARG A 257 7.23 -35.75 18.32
N ILE A 258 7.84 -34.59 18.10
CA ILE A 258 8.99 -34.40 17.22
C ILE A 258 10.24 -34.32 18.09
N THR A 259 10.99 -35.41 18.12
CA THR A 259 12.22 -35.55 18.93
C THR A 259 13.43 -35.83 18.04
N GLU A 260 14.63 -35.74 18.61
CA GLU A 260 15.86 -36.14 17.90
C GLU A 260 15.80 -37.61 17.45
N ASP A 261 15.25 -38.50 18.28
CA ASP A 261 15.09 -39.92 17.95
C ASP A 261 14.15 -40.14 16.77
N PHE A 262 13.06 -39.36 16.70
CA PHE A 262 12.17 -39.39 15.54
C PHE A 262 12.91 -38.98 14.26
N TYR A 263 13.71 -37.91 14.28
CA TYR A 263 14.51 -37.53 13.11
C TYR A 263 15.58 -38.55 12.74
N ARG A 264 16.21 -39.21 13.73
CA ARG A 264 17.14 -40.32 13.45
C ARG A 264 16.42 -41.50 12.78
N GLU A 265 15.18 -41.78 13.17
CA GLU A 265 14.36 -42.81 12.53
C GLU A 265 13.98 -42.44 11.09
N VAL A 266 13.63 -41.16 10.84
CA VAL A 266 13.38 -40.66 9.48
C VAL A 266 14.59 -40.90 8.57
N PHE A 267 15.83 -40.65 9.04
CA PHE A 267 17.03 -40.98 8.27
C PHE A 267 17.14 -42.47 7.93
N ARG A 268 16.86 -43.36 8.89
CA ARG A 268 16.90 -44.82 8.67
C ARG A 268 15.88 -45.24 7.61
N ARG A 269 14.66 -44.69 7.66
CA ARG A 269 13.60 -44.92 6.66
C ARG A 269 13.98 -44.42 5.27
N LEU A 270 14.73 -43.32 5.19
CA LEU A 270 15.32 -42.81 3.94
C LEU A 270 16.52 -43.63 3.44
N GLY A 271 16.90 -44.72 4.13
CA GLY A 271 18.07 -45.53 3.79
C GLY A 271 19.40 -44.80 4.00
N LYS A 272 19.43 -43.77 4.85
CA LYS A 272 20.60 -42.94 5.14
C LYS A 272 21.07 -43.15 6.58
N MET A 273 22.38 -43.06 6.80
CA MET A 273 22.93 -43.08 8.16
C MET A 273 22.65 -41.72 8.83
N PRO A 274 22.02 -41.69 10.02
CA PRO A 274 21.78 -40.44 10.72
C PRO A 274 23.11 -39.78 11.11
N PRO A 275 23.26 -38.47 10.92
CA PRO A 275 24.48 -37.76 11.31
C PRO A 275 24.68 -37.78 12.83
N HIS A 276 25.94 -37.73 13.25
CA HIS A 276 26.29 -37.43 14.64
C HIS A 276 26.04 -35.94 14.92
N GLY A 277 25.50 -35.62 16.09
CA GLY A 277 25.19 -34.25 16.50
C GLY A 277 23.82 -34.13 17.16
N ASP A 278 23.48 -32.91 17.55
CA ASP A 278 22.23 -32.51 18.18
C ASP A 278 21.08 -32.32 17.15
N GLY A 279 19.90 -31.92 17.63
CA GLY A 279 18.76 -31.59 16.79
C GLY A 279 19.04 -30.60 15.65
N ALA A 280 19.97 -29.65 15.85
CA ALA A 280 20.33 -28.69 14.80
C ALA A 280 21.14 -29.36 13.67
N ALA A 281 22.08 -30.25 14.01
CA ALA A 281 22.83 -31.03 13.01
C ALA A 281 21.91 -31.98 12.22
N LEU A 282 20.91 -32.57 12.89
CA LEU A 282 19.88 -33.40 12.25
C LEU A 282 19.04 -32.58 11.27
N ALA A 283 18.52 -31.42 11.68
CA ALA A 283 17.73 -30.52 10.84
C ALA A 283 18.50 -30.03 9.61
N ALA A 284 19.75 -29.61 9.79
CA ALA A 284 20.64 -29.18 8.71
C ALA A 284 20.92 -30.29 7.69
N SER A 285 20.96 -31.55 8.13
CA SER A 285 21.17 -32.70 7.26
C SER A 285 19.89 -33.14 6.56
N LEU A 286 18.73 -33.05 7.23
CA LEU A 286 17.41 -33.32 6.61
C LEU A 286 17.09 -32.30 5.51
N ALA A 287 17.50 -31.04 5.69
CA ALA A 287 17.34 -29.99 4.68
C ALA A 287 18.06 -30.27 3.34
N GLN A 288 19.12 -31.08 3.37
CA GLN A 288 19.88 -31.50 2.18
C GLN A 288 19.30 -32.74 1.50
N VAL A 289 18.25 -33.35 2.05
CA VAL A 289 17.61 -34.50 1.42
C VAL A 289 16.84 -34.01 0.19
N GLU A 290 17.21 -34.56 -0.97
CA GLU A 290 16.58 -34.28 -2.25
C GLU A 290 15.12 -34.71 -2.29
N GLN A 291 14.29 -34.00 -3.04
CA GLN A 291 12.84 -34.24 -3.11
C GLN A 291 12.51 -35.67 -3.57
N ALA A 292 13.27 -36.22 -4.52
CA ALA A 292 13.10 -37.60 -4.97
C ALA A 292 13.27 -38.66 -3.86
N ALA A 293 14.11 -38.38 -2.86
CA ALA A 293 14.28 -39.28 -1.71
C ALA A 293 13.07 -39.20 -0.75
N TRP A 294 12.39 -38.06 -0.69
CA TRP A 294 11.17 -37.90 0.10
C TRP A 294 9.96 -38.61 -0.51
N GLU A 295 9.89 -38.77 -1.84
CA GLU A 295 8.73 -39.37 -2.52
C GLU A 295 8.38 -40.78 -2.03
N GLY A 296 9.40 -41.62 -1.78
CA GLY A 296 9.18 -42.97 -1.24
C GLY A 296 8.56 -42.95 0.15
N LEU A 297 9.12 -42.12 1.03
CA LEU A 297 8.63 -41.96 2.40
C LEU A 297 7.25 -41.30 2.44
N LEU A 298 6.97 -40.31 1.60
CA LEU A 298 5.69 -39.61 1.52
C LEU A 298 4.52 -40.56 1.21
N ARG A 299 4.76 -41.63 0.44
CA ARG A 299 3.73 -42.66 0.16
C ARG A 299 3.41 -43.54 1.36
N GLU A 300 4.33 -43.64 2.33
CA GLU A 300 4.15 -44.41 3.55
C GLU A 300 3.56 -43.57 4.69
N LEU A 301 3.68 -42.24 4.62
CA LEU A 301 3.14 -41.33 5.63
C LEU A 301 1.60 -41.29 5.58
N PRO A 302 0.93 -41.07 6.72
CA PRO A 302 -0.53 -41.02 6.75
C PRO A 302 -1.06 -39.89 5.85
N PRO A 303 -2.17 -40.09 5.13
CA PRO A 303 -2.78 -39.04 4.33
C PRO A 303 -3.20 -37.87 5.22
N LEU A 304 -3.08 -36.64 4.71
CA LEU A 304 -3.48 -35.43 5.45
C LEU A 304 -5.00 -35.26 5.50
N GLU A 305 -5.73 -35.86 4.55
CA GLU A 305 -7.19 -35.85 4.54
C GLU A 305 -7.78 -36.64 5.71
N GLY A 306 -8.66 -36.01 6.47
CA GLY A 306 -9.38 -36.66 7.58
C GLY A 306 -8.53 -36.94 8.81
N VAL A 307 -7.33 -36.36 8.93
CA VAL A 307 -6.51 -36.46 10.15
C VAL A 307 -7.27 -35.88 11.34
N ARG A 308 -7.51 -36.73 12.35
CA ARG A 308 -8.13 -36.33 13.63
C ARG A 308 -7.11 -36.17 14.76
N GLU A 309 -5.98 -36.86 14.65
CA GLU A 309 -4.89 -36.80 15.63
C GLU A 309 -3.56 -36.57 14.90
N TRP A 310 -2.87 -35.49 15.27
CA TRP A 310 -1.64 -35.05 14.63
C TRP A 310 -0.40 -35.78 15.16
N THR A 311 -0.15 -37.00 14.70
CA THR A 311 1.07 -37.77 15.04
C THR A 311 2.34 -37.11 14.51
N ALA A 312 3.51 -37.55 14.99
CA ALA A 312 4.81 -37.07 14.50
C ALA A 312 4.95 -37.19 12.96
N GLU A 313 4.43 -38.28 12.40
CA GLU A 313 4.44 -38.56 10.97
C GLU A 313 3.50 -37.63 10.19
N ALA A 314 2.30 -37.35 10.72
CA ALA A 314 1.37 -36.40 10.10
C ALA A 314 1.90 -34.97 10.11
N ILE A 315 2.56 -34.55 11.19
CA ILE A 315 3.23 -33.24 11.30
C ILE A 315 4.36 -33.13 10.26
N LEU A 316 5.20 -34.16 10.15
CA LEU A 316 6.27 -34.19 9.15
C LEU A 316 5.70 -34.14 7.73
N HIS A 317 4.65 -34.92 7.43
CA HIS A 317 4.00 -34.92 6.12
C HIS A 317 3.47 -33.52 5.77
N ARG A 318 2.75 -32.87 6.69
CA ARG A 318 2.23 -31.51 6.48
C ARG A 318 3.36 -30.51 6.21
N ALA A 319 4.45 -30.56 6.99
CA ALA A 319 5.58 -29.65 6.81
C ALA A 319 6.28 -29.84 5.45
N LEU A 320 6.51 -31.10 5.04
CA LEU A 320 7.12 -31.42 3.75
C LEU A 320 6.23 -31.00 2.57
N TYR A 321 4.91 -31.20 2.68
CA TYR A 321 3.93 -30.75 1.70
C TYR A 321 3.97 -29.23 1.50
N GLU A 322 3.93 -28.46 2.59
CA GLU A 322 4.00 -27.00 2.53
C GLU A 322 5.33 -26.52 1.92
N LEU A 323 6.46 -27.07 2.39
CA LEU A 323 7.80 -26.74 1.86
C LEU A 323 7.90 -27.00 0.35
N ALA A 324 7.39 -28.15 -0.12
CA ALA A 324 7.40 -28.48 -1.53
C ALA A 324 6.61 -27.46 -2.38
N ILE A 325 5.48 -26.97 -1.87
CA ILE A 325 4.67 -25.95 -2.57
C ILE A 325 5.37 -24.59 -2.55
N ILE A 326 5.90 -24.16 -1.40
CA ILE A 326 6.63 -22.89 -1.26
C ILE A 326 7.82 -22.85 -2.23
N GLU A 327 8.55 -23.95 -2.34
CA GLU A 327 9.69 -24.06 -3.25
C GLU A 327 9.29 -24.07 -4.71
N ARG A 328 8.26 -24.86 -5.07
CA ARG A 328 7.74 -24.91 -6.44
C ARG A 328 7.27 -23.54 -6.94
N MET A 329 6.72 -22.74 -6.05
CA MET A 329 6.20 -21.40 -6.38
C MET A 329 7.26 -20.29 -6.26
N GLY A 330 8.49 -20.62 -5.82
CA GLY A 330 9.59 -19.66 -5.77
C GLY A 330 9.52 -18.69 -4.60
N PHE A 331 8.88 -19.06 -3.48
CA PHE A 331 8.75 -18.21 -2.29
C PHE A 331 9.64 -18.54 -1.07
N PRO A 332 10.73 -19.35 -1.14
CA PRO A 332 11.53 -19.59 0.06
C PRO A 332 12.22 -18.32 0.57
N GLY A 333 12.78 -17.50 -0.32
CA GLY A 333 13.39 -16.21 0.03
C GLY A 333 12.42 -15.25 0.72
N TYR A 334 11.15 -15.25 0.31
CA TYR A 334 10.09 -14.48 0.96
C TYR A 334 9.93 -14.89 2.43
N PHE A 335 9.74 -16.18 2.71
CA PHE A 335 9.62 -16.67 4.09
C PHE A 335 10.86 -16.35 4.94
N LEU A 336 12.06 -16.46 4.37
CA LEU A 336 13.31 -16.12 5.07
C LEU A 336 13.37 -14.64 5.46
N ILE A 337 12.96 -13.73 4.56
CA ILE A 337 12.87 -12.30 4.86
C ILE A 337 11.92 -12.06 6.04
N VAL A 338 10.72 -12.64 5.98
CA VAL A 338 9.67 -12.49 7.01
C VAL A 338 10.13 -13.01 8.37
N GLN A 339 10.66 -14.24 8.38
CA GLN A 339 11.19 -14.89 9.57
C GLN A 339 12.32 -14.09 10.23
N ASP A 340 13.22 -13.49 9.43
CA ASP A 340 14.41 -12.78 9.93
C ASP A 340 14.02 -11.55 10.77
N TYR A 341 13.18 -10.66 10.25
CA TYR A 341 12.81 -9.46 11.01
C TYR A 341 11.86 -9.77 12.19
N ILE A 342 11.04 -10.81 12.10
CA ILE A 342 10.15 -11.22 13.21
C ILE A 342 10.98 -11.78 14.37
N ASN A 343 11.89 -12.72 14.08
CA ASN A 343 12.71 -13.33 15.12
C ASN A 343 13.68 -12.29 15.71
N TRP A 344 14.24 -11.40 14.89
CA TRP A 344 15.01 -10.26 15.38
C TRP A 344 14.18 -9.38 16.34
N ALA A 345 12.92 -9.09 16.02
CA ALA A 345 12.05 -8.28 16.87
C ALA A 345 11.84 -8.95 18.25
N LYS A 346 11.51 -10.26 18.25
CA LYS A 346 11.35 -11.06 19.48
C LYS A 346 12.62 -11.06 20.34
N GLU A 347 13.78 -11.30 19.73
CA GLU A 347 15.09 -11.30 20.39
C GLU A 347 15.50 -9.93 20.94
N ASN A 348 14.95 -8.84 20.38
CA ASN A 348 15.25 -7.45 20.76
C ASN A 348 14.17 -6.81 21.65
N GLY A 349 13.33 -7.64 22.29
CA GLY A 349 12.33 -7.20 23.27
C GLY A 349 11.18 -6.40 22.65
N ILE A 350 10.84 -6.70 21.39
CA ILE A 350 9.70 -6.13 20.68
C ILE A 350 8.63 -7.20 20.57
N SER A 351 7.48 -6.95 21.19
CA SER A 351 6.35 -7.87 21.10
C SER A 351 5.82 -7.97 19.67
N VAL A 352 5.54 -9.21 19.26
CA VAL A 352 5.00 -9.60 17.95
C VAL A 352 3.69 -10.35 18.19
N GLY A 353 2.67 -10.03 17.42
CA GLY A 353 1.38 -10.73 17.47
C GLY A 353 1.50 -12.21 17.06
N PRO A 354 0.50 -13.04 17.41
CA PRO A 354 0.50 -14.47 17.06
C PRO A 354 0.33 -14.75 15.56
N GLY A 355 0.02 -13.72 14.77
CA GLY A 355 -0.28 -13.82 13.34
C GLY A 355 -1.66 -13.25 13.03
N ARG A 356 -1.87 -12.88 11.77
CA ARG A 356 -3.14 -12.36 11.24
C ARG A 356 -3.32 -12.80 9.80
N GLY A 357 -4.56 -12.65 9.31
CA GLY A 357 -4.92 -13.11 7.97
C GLY A 357 -4.75 -14.62 7.83
N SER A 358 -4.45 -15.08 6.62
CA SER A 358 -4.28 -16.50 6.32
C SER A 358 -2.91 -17.05 6.72
N ALA A 359 -1.91 -16.21 6.99
CA ALA A 359 -0.54 -16.64 7.36
C ALA A 359 -0.50 -17.64 8.53
N ALA A 360 -1.45 -17.53 9.46
CA ALA A 360 -1.59 -18.45 10.60
C ALA A 360 -1.92 -19.90 10.21
N GLY A 361 -2.37 -20.17 8.98
CA GLY A 361 -2.67 -21.52 8.49
C GLY A 361 -1.45 -22.34 8.06
N SER A 362 -0.27 -21.73 7.96
CA SER A 362 0.95 -22.45 7.57
C SER A 362 1.69 -23.02 8.78
N LEU A 363 1.91 -24.34 8.76
CA LEU A 363 2.79 -25.03 9.71
C LEU A 363 4.24 -24.58 9.55
N VAL A 364 4.69 -24.31 8.33
CA VAL A 364 6.03 -23.75 8.08
C VAL A 364 6.18 -22.39 8.75
N ALA A 365 5.20 -21.48 8.59
CA ALA A 365 5.21 -20.16 9.23
C ALA A 365 5.25 -20.27 10.76
N TYR A 366 4.49 -21.21 11.35
CA TYR A 366 4.50 -21.47 12.78
C TYR A 366 5.85 -22.03 13.26
N ALA A 367 6.39 -23.02 12.55
CA ALA A 367 7.65 -23.67 12.88
C ALA A 367 8.82 -22.67 12.87
N VAL A 368 8.93 -21.83 11.84
CA VAL A 368 10.04 -20.87 11.71
C VAL A 368 9.84 -19.57 12.51
N GLY A 369 8.73 -19.46 13.24
CA GLY A 369 8.49 -18.36 14.19
C GLY A 369 7.83 -17.13 13.60
N ILE A 370 7.33 -17.18 12.35
CA ILE A 370 6.54 -16.10 11.75
C ILE A 370 5.21 -15.96 12.47
N THR A 371 4.51 -17.09 12.68
CA THR A 371 3.26 -17.14 13.46
C THR A 371 3.49 -17.86 14.78
N ASN A 372 2.55 -17.68 15.71
CA ASN A 372 2.65 -18.16 17.09
C ASN A 372 1.37 -18.83 17.60
N ILE A 373 0.46 -19.20 16.69
CA ILE A 373 -0.70 -20.03 16.98
C ILE A 373 -0.54 -21.37 16.26
N ASP A 374 -0.80 -22.48 16.96
CA ASP A 374 -0.65 -23.82 16.39
C ASP A 374 -1.74 -24.08 15.33
N PRO A 375 -1.39 -24.15 14.04
CA PRO A 375 -2.39 -24.30 12.98
C PRO A 375 -3.14 -25.63 13.06
N LEU A 376 -2.46 -26.67 13.54
CA LEU A 376 -2.99 -28.03 13.54
C LEU A 376 -4.03 -28.22 14.66
N ARG A 377 -3.86 -27.53 15.78
CA ARG A 377 -4.79 -27.54 16.92
C ARG A 377 -6.15 -26.93 16.57
N PHE A 378 -6.17 -25.86 15.76
CA PHE A 378 -7.37 -25.09 15.45
C PHE A 378 -7.92 -25.34 14.04
N GLY A 379 -7.42 -26.37 13.34
CA GLY A 379 -7.90 -26.70 12.00
C GLY A 379 -7.59 -25.63 10.94
N LEU A 380 -6.51 -24.87 11.10
CA LEU A 380 -6.13 -23.82 10.16
C LEU A 380 -5.47 -24.43 8.90
N LEU A 381 -5.93 -23.97 7.73
CA LEU A 381 -5.58 -24.56 6.44
C LEU A 381 -4.46 -23.79 5.74
N PHE A 382 -3.47 -24.52 5.23
CA PHE A 382 -2.36 -23.95 4.46
C PHE A 382 -2.83 -23.47 3.09
N GLU A 383 -3.76 -24.20 2.47
CA GLU A 383 -4.26 -23.96 1.13
C GLU A 383 -5.05 -22.65 1.02
N ARG A 384 -5.58 -22.16 2.15
CA ARG A 384 -6.19 -20.83 2.25
C ARG A 384 -5.15 -19.70 2.32
N PHE A 385 -3.95 -20.01 2.81
CA PHE A 385 -2.82 -19.09 2.78
C PHE A 385 -2.15 -19.06 1.41
N LEU A 386 -1.84 -20.23 0.88
CA LEU A 386 -1.06 -20.39 -0.34
C LEU A 386 -1.67 -21.53 -1.14
N ASN A 387 -2.50 -21.16 -2.11
CA ASN A 387 -3.25 -22.12 -2.91
C ASN A 387 -2.31 -22.79 -3.93
N PRO A 388 -2.15 -24.13 -3.91
CA PRO A 388 -1.25 -24.84 -4.81
C PRO A 388 -1.63 -24.73 -6.29
N GLU A 389 -2.88 -24.43 -6.61
CA GLU A 389 -3.40 -24.32 -7.98
C GLU A 389 -3.23 -22.92 -8.59
N ARG A 390 -2.85 -21.93 -7.78
CA ARG A 390 -2.71 -20.54 -8.23
C ARG A 390 -1.38 -19.93 -7.77
N VAL A 391 -0.52 -19.59 -8.72
CA VAL A 391 0.69 -18.82 -8.44
C VAL A 391 0.33 -17.37 -8.16
N SER A 392 0.17 -17.06 -6.88
CA SER A 392 0.03 -15.70 -6.35
C SER A 392 0.96 -15.54 -5.15
N MET A 393 1.62 -14.39 -5.08
CA MET A 393 2.44 -14.05 -3.92
C MET A 393 1.58 -14.00 -2.64
N PRO A 394 1.99 -14.69 -1.57
CA PRO A 394 1.29 -14.61 -0.30
C PRO A 394 1.51 -13.24 0.37
N ASP A 395 0.53 -12.78 1.14
CA ASP A 395 0.64 -11.59 1.99
C ASP A 395 0.75 -12.02 3.46
N ILE A 396 1.82 -11.59 4.15
CA ILE A 396 2.08 -11.85 5.56
C ILE A 396 2.17 -10.51 6.28
N ASP A 397 1.03 -10.10 6.80
CA ASP A 397 0.94 -8.95 7.69
C ASP A 397 1.42 -9.33 9.10
N THR A 398 2.15 -8.42 9.76
CA THR A 398 2.66 -8.66 11.12
C THR A 398 2.29 -7.52 12.07
N ASP A 399 1.70 -7.87 13.22
CA ASP A 399 1.41 -6.94 14.30
C ASP A 399 2.62 -6.81 15.25
N PHE A 400 3.04 -5.59 15.55
CA PHE A 400 4.08 -5.25 16.51
C PHE A 400 3.55 -4.33 17.61
N SER A 401 4.26 -4.23 18.73
CA SER A 401 4.06 -3.13 19.68
C SER A 401 4.15 -1.78 18.94
N ASP A 402 3.12 -0.95 19.06
CA ASP A 402 3.03 0.34 18.34
C ASP A 402 4.19 1.29 18.65
N GLN A 403 4.69 1.28 19.89
CA GLN A 403 5.84 2.10 20.34
C GLN A 403 7.17 1.63 19.75
N LYS A 404 7.29 0.35 19.40
CA LYS A 404 8.56 -0.28 19.00
C LYS A 404 8.61 -0.67 17.53
N ARG A 405 7.49 -0.61 16.80
CA ARG A 405 7.37 -0.94 15.37
C ARG A 405 8.45 -0.26 14.51
N ASP A 406 8.69 1.03 14.71
CA ASP A 406 9.64 1.79 13.88
C ASP A 406 11.09 1.27 14.02
N ARG A 407 11.44 0.58 15.13
CA ARG A 407 12.74 -0.11 15.26
C ARG A 407 12.86 -1.31 14.32
N VAL A 408 11.76 -2.02 14.05
CA VAL A 408 11.73 -3.14 13.10
C VAL A 408 11.88 -2.62 11.67
N ILE A 409 11.20 -1.52 11.32
CA ILE A 409 11.38 -0.86 10.02
C ILE A 409 12.85 -0.45 9.84
N GLU A 410 13.45 0.16 10.86
CA GLU A 410 14.86 0.56 10.80
C GLU A 410 15.82 -0.63 10.71
N TYR A 411 15.52 -1.76 11.35
CA TYR A 411 16.27 -3.02 11.15
C TYR A 411 16.23 -3.45 9.68
N VAL A 412 15.03 -3.52 9.08
CA VAL A 412 14.86 -3.89 7.67
C VAL A 412 15.60 -2.92 6.75
N ARG A 413 15.54 -1.60 7.00
CA ARG A 413 16.29 -0.60 6.22
C ARG A 413 17.81 -0.81 6.29
N ARG A 414 18.35 -1.15 7.46
CA ARG A 414 19.79 -1.44 7.61
C ARG A 414 20.18 -2.76 6.98
N ARG A 415 19.29 -3.76 7.07
CA ARG A 415 19.52 -5.13 6.59
C ARG A 415 19.49 -5.23 5.06
N TYR A 416 18.53 -4.58 4.42
CA TYR A 416 18.28 -4.72 2.97
C TYR A 416 18.73 -3.51 2.13
N GLY A 417 19.06 -2.38 2.76
CA GLY A 417 19.59 -1.19 2.09
C GLY A 417 18.66 0.02 2.21
N LYS A 418 19.24 1.21 2.45
CA LYS A 418 18.48 2.46 2.65
C LYS A 418 17.81 2.97 1.38
N ASP A 419 18.36 2.60 0.22
CA ASP A 419 17.88 2.89 -1.12
C ASP A 419 16.80 1.90 -1.61
N LYS A 420 16.60 0.79 -0.89
CA LYS A 420 15.69 -0.30 -1.26
C LYS A 420 14.46 -0.43 -0.38
N VAL A 421 14.43 0.28 0.75
CA VAL A 421 13.37 0.16 1.75
C VAL A 421 12.74 1.52 2.03
N ALA A 422 11.43 1.61 1.81
CA ALA A 422 10.62 2.80 2.09
C ALA A 422 9.25 2.41 2.65
N GLN A 423 8.58 3.35 3.32
CA GLN A 423 7.16 3.19 3.63
C GLN A 423 6.30 3.46 2.40
N ILE A 424 5.13 2.83 2.32
CA ILE A 424 4.21 3.03 1.21
C ILE A 424 3.41 4.34 1.43
N GLY A 425 3.21 5.12 0.37
CA GLY A 425 2.36 6.31 0.39
C GLY A 425 0.87 5.98 0.45
N THR A 426 0.08 6.86 1.04
CA THR A 426 -1.39 6.81 0.98
C THR A 426 -1.94 8.17 0.61
N PHE A 427 -2.93 8.19 -0.28
CA PHE A 427 -3.53 9.43 -0.79
C PHE A 427 -4.97 9.51 -0.31
N GLY A 428 -5.26 10.53 0.51
CA GLY A 428 -6.61 10.77 0.98
C GLY A 428 -7.44 11.41 -0.12
N SER A 429 -8.44 10.70 -0.64
CA SER A 429 -9.44 11.26 -1.55
C SER A 429 -10.40 12.20 -0.80
N LEU A 430 -10.89 13.23 -1.49
CA LEU A 430 -11.85 14.18 -0.95
C LEU A 430 -13.23 13.51 -0.82
N ALA A 431 -13.57 13.07 0.40
CA ALA A 431 -14.84 12.44 0.70
C ALA A 431 -16.02 13.41 0.53
N SER A 432 -17.18 12.89 0.16
CA SER A 432 -18.43 13.63 -0.14
C SER A 432 -18.79 14.69 0.90
N LYS A 433 -18.76 14.32 2.19
CA LYS A 433 -19.03 15.25 3.30
C LYS A 433 -18.00 16.37 3.40
N ALA A 434 -16.72 16.07 3.14
CA ALA A 434 -15.65 17.06 3.18
C ALA A 434 -15.70 17.99 1.97
N ALA A 435 -15.94 17.44 0.77
CA ALA A 435 -16.12 18.20 -0.46
C ALA A 435 -17.24 19.23 -0.31
N LEU A 436 -18.43 18.80 0.17
CA LEU A 436 -19.56 19.70 0.40
C LEU A 436 -19.20 20.84 1.36
N LYS A 437 -18.55 20.54 2.49
CA LYS A 437 -18.16 21.55 3.48
C LYS A 437 -17.11 22.54 2.94
N ASP A 438 -16.09 22.05 2.25
CA ASP A 438 -15.01 22.88 1.70
C ASP A 438 -15.55 23.84 0.62
N VAL A 439 -16.43 23.35 -0.26
CA VAL A 439 -17.11 24.18 -1.27
C VAL A 439 -18.08 25.17 -0.61
N ALA A 440 -18.92 24.72 0.32
CA ALA A 440 -19.86 25.59 1.04
C ALA A 440 -19.15 26.77 1.72
N ARG A 441 -17.95 26.54 2.28
CA ARG A 441 -17.11 27.59 2.87
C ARG A 441 -16.67 28.63 1.83
N VAL A 442 -16.20 28.22 0.65
CA VAL A 442 -15.78 29.15 -0.42
C VAL A 442 -16.94 30.02 -0.88
N TYR A 443 -18.14 29.44 -0.97
CA TYR A 443 -19.36 30.16 -1.29
C TYR A 443 -19.89 31.03 -0.14
N GLY A 444 -19.27 31.02 1.04
CA GLY A 444 -19.71 31.80 2.20
C GLY A 444 -21.03 31.31 2.81
N ILE A 445 -21.35 30.02 2.70
CA ILE A 445 -22.47 29.41 3.43
C ILE A 445 -22.07 29.28 4.91
N PRO A 446 -22.93 29.66 5.88
CA PRO A 446 -22.63 29.50 7.29
C PRO A 446 -22.33 28.05 7.67
N HIS A 447 -21.29 27.83 8.46
CA HIS A 447 -20.83 26.50 8.88
C HIS A 447 -21.96 25.60 9.42
N LYS A 448 -22.90 26.18 10.19
CA LYS A 448 -24.04 25.43 10.73
C LYS A 448 -24.92 24.82 9.63
N LYS A 449 -25.26 25.59 8.59
CA LYS A 449 -26.06 25.12 7.45
C LYS A 449 -25.28 24.08 6.64
N ALA A 450 -23.99 24.27 6.43
CA ALA A 450 -23.13 23.30 5.75
C ALA A 450 -23.03 21.96 6.51
N GLU A 451 -22.98 22.00 7.84
CA GLU A 451 -22.98 20.81 8.69
C GLU A 451 -24.32 20.05 8.62
N GLU A 452 -25.44 20.78 8.60
CA GLU A 452 -26.77 20.20 8.44
C GLU A 452 -26.89 19.47 7.09
N LEU A 453 -26.46 20.09 5.99
CA LEU A 453 -26.42 19.46 4.67
C LEU A 453 -25.50 18.22 4.64
N ALA A 454 -24.31 18.31 5.22
CA ALA A 454 -23.37 17.18 5.23
C ALA A 454 -23.87 15.99 6.06
N LYS A 455 -24.73 16.20 7.06
CA LYS A 455 -25.32 15.12 7.88
C LYS A 455 -26.35 14.29 7.12
N LEU A 456 -27.00 14.88 6.10
CA LEU A 456 -27.95 14.18 5.24
C LEU A 456 -27.28 13.08 4.40
N ILE A 457 -25.97 13.19 4.13
CA ILE A 457 -25.24 12.19 3.32
C ILE A 457 -25.12 10.88 4.10
N PRO A 458 -25.67 9.75 3.59
CA PRO A 458 -25.62 8.45 4.26
C PRO A 458 -24.19 7.95 4.42
N VAL A 459 -23.95 7.14 5.45
CA VAL A 459 -22.66 6.49 5.70
C VAL A 459 -22.86 4.98 5.65
N GLN A 460 -22.10 4.32 4.78
CA GLN A 460 -22.11 2.87 4.63
C GLN A 460 -20.67 2.36 4.77
N PHE A 461 -20.47 1.32 5.58
CA PHE A 461 -19.14 0.76 5.87
C PHE A 461 -18.10 1.82 6.31
N GLY A 462 -18.54 2.79 7.12
CA GLY A 462 -17.67 3.83 7.67
C GLY A 462 -17.30 4.98 6.72
N LYS A 463 -17.71 4.94 5.45
CA LYS A 463 -17.48 6.02 4.48
C LYS A 463 -18.80 6.67 4.04
N PRO A 464 -18.84 7.99 3.80
CA PRO A 464 -20.01 8.64 3.21
C PRO A 464 -20.21 8.14 1.77
N LYS A 465 -21.48 7.98 1.37
CA LYS A 465 -21.83 7.66 -0.02
C LYS A 465 -21.49 8.83 -0.97
N PRO A 466 -21.17 8.54 -2.25
CA PRO A 466 -21.01 9.56 -3.28
C PRO A 466 -22.20 10.53 -3.34
N LEU A 467 -21.94 11.80 -3.64
CA LEU A 467 -22.98 12.84 -3.66
C LEU A 467 -24.10 12.53 -4.65
N ALA A 468 -23.79 11.95 -5.81
CA ALA A 468 -24.78 11.56 -6.82
C ALA A 468 -25.81 10.56 -6.24
N GLU A 469 -25.33 9.49 -5.58
CA GLU A 469 -26.18 8.49 -4.94
C GLU A 469 -26.96 9.09 -3.75
N ALA A 470 -26.33 9.98 -2.97
CA ALA A 470 -26.97 10.60 -1.83
C ALA A 470 -28.19 11.45 -2.23
N ILE A 471 -28.12 12.14 -3.38
CA ILE A 471 -29.24 12.93 -3.92
C ILE A 471 -30.42 12.02 -4.32
N GLU A 472 -30.15 10.83 -4.84
CA GLU A 472 -31.20 9.86 -5.21
C GLU A 472 -31.84 9.21 -3.98
N LEU A 473 -31.05 8.93 -2.95
CA LEU A 473 -31.50 8.20 -1.76
C LEU A 473 -32.18 9.09 -0.71
N VAL A 474 -31.87 10.38 -0.69
CA VAL A 474 -32.31 11.31 0.38
C VAL A 474 -33.13 12.45 -0.23
N PRO A 475 -34.48 12.37 -0.21
CA PRO A 475 -35.36 13.39 -0.78
C PRO A 475 -35.11 14.80 -0.23
N GLU A 476 -34.70 14.93 1.03
CA GLU A 476 -34.39 16.20 1.68
C GLU A 476 -33.21 16.92 1.03
N LEU A 477 -32.19 16.20 0.54
CA LEU A 477 -31.06 16.81 -0.18
C LEU A 477 -31.55 17.46 -1.48
N LYS A 478 -32.41 16.77 -2.22
CA LYS A 478 -33.00 17.28 -3.46
C LYS A 478 -33.88 18.50 -3.19
N ALA A 479 -34.70 18.45 -2.14
CA ALA A 479 -35.56 19.56 -1.76
C ALA A 479 -34.76 20.83 -1.39
N GLU A 480 -33.62 20.70 -0.70
CA GLU A 480 -32.76 21.84 -0.39
C GLU A 480 -32.07 22.43 -1.64
N MET A 481 -31.73 21.60 -2.64
CA MET A 481 -31.24 22.08 -3.94
C MET A 481 -32.30 22.87 -4.73
N GLU A 482 -33.56 22.43 -4.68
CA GLU A 482 -34.67 23.11 -5.37
C GLU A 482 -35.04 24.45 -4.70
N LYS A 483 -34.82 24.55 -3.39
CA LYS A 483 -35.16 25.72 -2.56
C LYS A 483 -34.14 26.86 -2.65
N ASP A 484 -32.85 26.54 -2.70
CA ASP A 484 -31.77 27.53 -2.65
C ASP A 484 -30.80 27.33 -3.84
N PRO A 485 -30.84 28.20 -4.87
CA PRO A 485 -29.95 28.09 -6.03
C PRO A 485 -28.46 28.06 -5.66
N LYS A 486 -28.07 28.69 -4.54
CA LYS A 486 -26.70 28.68 -4.05
C LYS A 486 -26.31 27.32 -3.49
N VAL A 487 -27.25 26.62 -2.83
CA VAL A 487 -27.03 25.24 -2.36
C VAL A 487 -26.91 24.29 -3.55
N ARG A 488 -27.72 24.50 -4.59
CA ARG A 488 -27.60 23.75 -5.84
C ARG A 488 -26.20 23.87 -6.46
N GLU A 489 -25.70 25.09 -6.64
CA GLU A 489 -24.36 25.33 -7.20
C GLU A 489 -23.26 24.68 -6.32
N VAL A 490 -23.36 24.81 -5.00
CA VAL A 490 -22.42 24.19 -4.05
C VAL A 490 -22.40 22.67 -4.19
N ILE A 491 -23.56 22.02 -4.31
CA ILE A 491 -23.63 20.56 -4.44
C ILE A 491 -23.11 20.12 -5.81
N GLU A 492 -23.47 20.81 -6.89
CA GLU A 492 -22.98 20.51 -8.24
C GLU A 492 -21.44 20.66 -8.34
N VAL A 493 -20.87 21.71 -7.75
CA VAL A 493 -19.41 21.90 -7.68
C VAL A 493 -18.76 20.87 -6.76
N ALA A 494 -19.36 20.56 -5.60
CA ALA A 494 -18.84 19.54 -4.70
C ALA A 494 -18.80 18.15 -5.34
N MET A 495 -19.78 17.81 -6.18
CA MET A 495 -19.77 16.58 -6.99
C MET A 495 -18.62 16.56 -8.01
N ARG A 496 -18.24 17.71 -8.59
CA ARG A 496 -17.11 17.82 -9.52
C ARG A 496 -15.76 17.70 -8.82
N LEU A 497 -15.67 18.10 -7.55
CA LEU A 497 -14.45 18.04 -6.75
C LEU A 497 -14.35 16.75 -5.89
N GLU A 498 -15.44 15.99 -5.77
CA GLU A 498 -15.46 14.70 -5.08
C GLU A 498 -14.46 13.74 -5.74
N GLY A 499 -13.74 12.98 -4.91
CA GLY A 499 -12.76 11.99 -5.39
C GLY A 499 -11.38 12.57 -5.73
N LEU A 500 -11.22 13.90 -5.79
CA LEU A 500 -9.89 14.52 -5.96
C LEU A 500 -8.95 14.16 -4.79
N ASN A 501 -7.66 14.07 -5.08
CA ASN A 501 -6.64 13.81 -4.06
C ASN A 501 -6.39 15.07 -3.21
N ARG A 502 -6.37 14.91 -1.88
CA ARG A 502 -6.22 16.04 -0.94
C ARG A 502 -4.80 16.23 -0.44
N HIS A 503 -4.17 15.15 0.01
CA HIS A 503 -2.82 15.18 0.58
C HIS A 503 -2.18 13.79 0.49
N ALA A 504 -0.86 13.78 0.45
CA ALA A 504 -0.05 12.58 0.54
C ALA A 504 0.33 12.35 2.01
N SER A 505 0.06 11.15 2.51
CA SER A 505 0.36 10.68 3.86
C SER A 505 1.17 9.38 3.77
N VAL A 506 1.68 8.92 4.91
CA VAL A 506 2.33 7.61 5.02
C VAL A 506 1.29 6.55 5.36
N HIS A 507 1.35 5.40 4.69
CA HIS A 507 0.50 4.26 5.04
C HIS A 507 0.80 3.82 6.48
N ALA A 508 -0.24 3.49 7.24
CA ALA A 508 -0.09 3.16 8.66
C ALA A 508 0.73 1.89 8.90
N ALA A 509 0.83 1.00 7.90
CA ALA A 509 1.55 -0.27 8.02
C ALA A 509 2.52 -0.57 6.87
N GLY A 510 2.30 0.05 5.70
CA GLY A 510 2.88 -0.43 4.45
C GLY A 510 4.36 -0.12 4.35
N VAL A 511 5.16 -1.15 4.09
CA VAL A 511 6.60 -1.08 3.84
C VAL A 511 6.89 -1.84 2.56
N VAL A 512 7.71 -1.26 1.69
CA VAL A 512 8.24 -1.94 0.50
C VAL A 512 9.71 -2.32 0.72
N ILE A 513 10.08 -3.51 0.30
CA ILE A 513 11.47 -3.99 0.30
C ILE A 513 11.81 -4.41 -1.13
N ALA A 514 12.52 -3.57 -1.86
CA ALA A 514 12.86 -3.82 -3.25
C ALA A 514 14.14 -4.67 -3.40
N GLN A 515 14.23 -5.43 -4.49
CA GLN A 515 15.43 -6.16 -4.86
C GLN A 515 16.55 -5.22 -5.37
N GLU A 516 16.14 -4.22 -6.15
CA GLU A 516 16.97 -3.17 -6.76
C GLU A 516 16.69 -1.82 -6.09
N PRO A 517 17.52 -0.77 -6.29
CA PRO A 517 17.22 0.56 -5.78
C PRO A 517 15.79 1.00 -6.14
N LEU A 518 15.03 1.51 -5.16
CA LEU A 518 13.63 1.91 -5.37
C LEU A 518 13.51 2.94 -6.49
N THR A 519 14.46 3.87 -6.59
CA THR A 519 14.48 4.93 -7.60
C THR A 519 14.66 4.45 -9.05
N ASP A 520 14.84 3.14 -9.27
CA ASP A 520 14.84 2.57 -10.63
C ASP A 520 13.43 2.23 -11.12
N LEU A 521 12.40 2.26 -10.26
CA LEU A 521 11.02 1.91 -10.62
C LEU A 521 9.94 2.68 -9.85
N VAL A 522 10.21 3.15 -8.63
CA VAL A 522 9.22 3.80 -7.76
C VAL A 522 9.76 5.12 -7.23
N PRO A 523 9.09 6.25 -7.51
CA PRO A 523 9.55 7.55 -7.04
C PRO A 523 9.33 7.68 -5.53
N LEU A 524 10.25 8.39 -4.87
CA LEU A 524 10.26 8.58 -3.42
C LEU A 524 9.97 10.02 -3.04
N MET A 525 9.42 10.20 -1.86
CA MET A 525 9.28 11.47 -1.17
C MET A 525 9.73 11.31 0.29
N ARG A 526 9.76 12.42 1.02
CA ARG A 526 10.05 12.44 2.46
C ARG A 526 8.89 13.09 3.19
N ASP A 527 8.39 12.46 4.23
CA ASP A 527 7.37 13.09 5.09
C ASP A 527 8.01 14.13 6.03
N GLN A 528 7.18 14.76 6.88
CA GLN A 528 7.65 15.77 7.83
C GLN A 528 8.56 15.21 8.93
N GLU A 529 8.47 13.91 9.22
CA GLU A 529 9.31 13.23 10.22
C GLU A 529 10.61 12.68 9.61
N GLY A 530 10.84 12.91 8.32
CA GLY A 530 12.06 12.51 7.63
C GLY A 530 12.04 11.07 7.11
N ARG A 531 10.89 10.39 7.14
CA ARG A 531 10.70 9.01 6.69
C ARG A 531 10.70 8.95 5.16
N PRO A 532 11.39 7.97 4.53
CA PRO A 532 11.27 7.75 3.09
C PRO A 532 9.92 7.11 2.76
N VAL A 533 9.19 7.67 1.80
CA VAL A 533 7.84 7.24 1.43
C VAL A 533 7.74 7.08 -0.08
N THR A 534 7.07 6.05 -0.58
CA THR A 534 6.78 5.91 -2.00
C THR A 534 5.76 6.96 -2.44
N GLN A 535 5.93 7.51 -3.65
CA GLN A 535 4.90 8.36 -4.29
C GLN A 535 3.79 7.54 -4.95
N TYR A 536 3.94 6.22 -5.02
CA TYR A 536 2.87 5.29 -5.42
C TYR A 536 2.14 4.75 -4.18
N ASP A 537 0.85 4.51 -4.32
CA ASP A 537 0.03 3.88 -3.30
C ASP A 537 0.23 2.37 -3.28
N MET A 538 -0.41 1.71 -2.32
CA MET A 538 -0.29 0.27 -2.09
C MET A 538 -0.62 -0.57 -3.32
N GLY A 539 -1.72 -0.24 -4.03
CA GLY A 539 -2.12 -1.01 -5.21
C GLY A 539 -1.15 -0.84 -6.37
N ALA A 540 -0.64 0.37 -6.58
CA ALA A 540 0.35 0.64 -7.63
C ALA A 540 1.70 -0.04 -7.34
N VAL A 541 2.17 -0.07 -6.09
CA VAL A 541 3.40 -0.78 -5.70
C VAL A 541 3.26 -2.29 -5.92
N GLU A 542 2.11 -2.87 -5.54
CA GLU A 542 1.82 -4.30 -5.72
C GLU A 542 1.71 -4.69 -7.21
N ALA A 543 1.04 -3.86 -8.03
CA ALA A 543 0.89 -4.09 -9.46
C ALA A 543 2.23 -4.07 -10.23
N LEU A 544 3.27 -3.47 -9.65
CA LEU A 544 4.64 -3.49 -10.16
C LEU A 544 5.46 -4.71 -9.70
N GLY A 545 4.85 -5.66 -8.98
CA GLY A 545 5.49 -6.90 -8.54
C GLY A 545 6.56 -6.73 -7.46
N LEU A 546 6.49 -5.64 -6.67
CA LEU A 546 7.40 -5.40 -5.55
C LEU A 546 6.92 -6.08 -4.27
N LEU A 547 7.87 -6.52 -3.44
CA LEU A 547 7.57 -7.08 -2.13
C LEU A 547 7.04 -5.98 -1.19
N LYS A 548 5.75 -6.09 -0.86
CA LYS A 548 5.07 -5.33 0.18
C LYS A 548 5.03 -6.16 1.47
N MET A 549 5.22 -5.49 2.60
CA MET A 549 4.92 -6.02 3.93
C MET A 549 4.10 -5.00 4.72
N ASP A 550 3.11 -5.45 5.49
CA ASP A 550 2.40 -4.60 6.44
C ASP A 550 2.91 -4.81 7.87
N PHE A 551 3.55 -3.78 8.42
CA PHE A 551 4.05 -3.73 9.80
C PHE A 551 3.06 -2.90 10.62
N LEU A 552 2.13 -3.54 11.32
CA LEU A 552 1.08 -2.85 12.06
C LEU A 552 1.55 -2.51 13.47
N GLY A 553 1.18 -1.32 13.95
CA GLY A 553 1.30 -0.96 15.36
C GLY A 553 0.02 -1.33 16.08
N LEU A 554 0.07 -2.33 16.98
CA LEU A 554 -1.09 -2.80 17.73
C LEU A 554 -0.97 -2.40 19.20
N ARG A 555 -1.90 -1.54 19.66
CA ARG A 555 -1.96 -1.03 21.05
C ARG A 555 -1.98 -2.15 22.10
N THR A 556 -2.66 -3.25 21.81
CA THR A 556 -2.76 -4.39 22.73
C THR A 556 -1.40 -5.02 23.04
N LEU A 557 -0.48 -5.08 22.07
CA LEU A 557 0.86 -5.61 22.31
C LEU A 557 1.67 -4.69 23.24
N THR A 558 1.56 -3.38 23.05
CA THR A 558 2.17 -2.40 23.96
C THR A 558 1.57 -2.46 25.36
N PHE A 559 0.25 -2.66 25.46
CA PHE A 559 -0.42 -2.85 26.75
C PHE A 559 0.07 -4.11 27.46
N LEU A 560 0.23 -5.23 26.74
CA LEU A 560 0.75 -6.48 27.29
C LEU A 560 2.22 -6.37 27.72
N ASP A 561 3.05 -5.61 27.00
CA ASP A 561 4.43 -5.31 27.41
C ASP A 561 4.48 -4.63 28.80
N GLU A 562 3.67 -3.59 29.00
CA GLU A 562 3.60 -2.89 30.29
C GLU A 562 2.96 -3.77 31.38
N ALA A 563 1.94 -4.56 31.06
CA ALA A 563 1.35 -5.50 32.00
C ALA A 563 2.38 -6.52 32.51
N LYS A 564 3.17 -7.13 31.60
CA LYS A 564 4.26 -8.04 31.96
C LYS A 564 5.29 -7.37 32.86
N LYS A 565 5.71 -6.16 32.51
CA LYS A 565 6.68 -5.38 33.30
C LYS A 565 6.17 -5.10 34.71
N ILE A 566 4.95 -4.59 34.84
CA ILE A 566 4.34 -4.24 36.13
C ILE A 566 4.14 -5.49 37.00
N VAL A 567 3.72 -6.61 36.42
CA VAL A 567 3.54 -7.87 37.17
C VAL A 567 4.87 -8.40 37.71
N LYS A 568 5.94 -8.32 36.90
CA LYS A 568 7.30 -8.67 37.33
C LYS A 568 7.78 -7.77 38.46
N GLU A 569 7.61 -6.45 38.35
CA GLU A 569 8.00 -5.49 39.39
C GLU A 569 7.17 -5.66 40.67
N SER A 570 5.88 -5.98 40.55
CA SER A 570 4.96 -6.07 41.68
C SER A 570 5.14 -7.35 42.51
N LYS A 571 5.34 -8.51 41.86
CA LYS A 571 5.33 -9.82 42.54
C LYS A 571 6.43 -10.77 42.12
N GLY A 572 7.39 -10.32 41.29
CA GLY A 572 8.49 -11.16 40.79
C GLY A 572 8.06 -12.25 39.81
N VAL A 573 6.83 -12.19 39.28
CA VAL A 573 6.30 -13.19 38.34
C VAL A 573 6.67 -12.81 36.91
N GLU A 574 7.37 -13.70 36.22
CA GLU A 574 7.60 -13.58 34.77
C GLU A 574 6.39 -14.10 33.99
N LEU A 575 5.74 -13.22 33.23
CA LEU A 575 4.67 -13.62 32.32
C LEU A 575 5.25 -13.99 30.96
N ASP A 576 5.16 -15.27 30.61
CA ASP A 576 5.43 -15.78 29.26
C ASP A 576 4.12 -16.07 28.55
N TYR A 577 3.63 -15.11 27.76
CA TYR A 577 2.34 -15.18 27.08
C TYR A 577 2.23 -16.39 26.14
N ASP A 578 3.35 -16.78 25.53
CA ASP A 578 3.41 -17.87 24.55
C ASP A 578 3.31 -19.25 25.20
N ARG A 579 3.37 -19.33 26.53
CA ARG A 579 3.29 -20.57 27.32
C ARG A 579 2.09 -20.63 28.24
N LEU A 580 1.15 -19.68 28.13
CA LEU A 580 -0.05 -19.70 28.96
C LEU A 580 -0.98 -20.87 28.59
N PRO A 581 -1.62 -21.51 29.58
CA PRO A 581 -2.69 -22.48 29.30
C PRO A 581 -3.90 -21.76 28.67
N LEU A 582 -4.49 -22.38 27.65
CA LEU A 582 -5.63 -21.82 26.90
C LEU A 582 -7.00 -22.19 27.50
N ASP A 583 -7.00 -22.89 28.63
CA ASP A 583 -8.16 -23.45 29.33
C ASP A 583 -8.31 -22.93 30.78
N ASP A 584 -7.72 -21.76 31.10
CA ASP A 584 -7.80 -21.18 32.45
C ASP A 584 -9.25 -20.83 32.85
N PRO A 585 -9.81 -21.45 33.91
CA PRO A 585 -11.22 -21.30 34.26
C PRO A 585 -11.56 -19.89 34.77
N LYS A 586 -10.61 -19.18 35.38
CA LYS A 586 -10.86 -17.83 35.90
C LYS A 586 -11.00 -16.80 34.78
N THR A 587 -10.23 -16.96 33.71
CA THR A 587 -10.31 -16.15 32.49
C THR A 587 -11.70 -16.27 31.86
N PHE A 588 -12.17 -17.51 31.62
CA PHE A 588 -13.51 -17.72 31.05
C PHE A 588 -14.63 -17.29 32.00
N ALA A 589 -14.49 -17.48 33.32
CA ALA A 589 -15.46 -17.00 34.30
C ALA A 589 -15.58 -15.46 34.30
N LEU A 590 -14.48 -14.73 34.10
CA LEU A 590 -14.47 -13.27 33.96
C LEU A 590 -15.23 -12.83 32.71
N LEU A 591 -14.95 -13.45 31.57
CA LEU A 591 -15.67 -13.18 30.32
C LEU A 591 -17.16 -13.49 30.46
N ALA A 592 -17.52 -14.61 31.07
CA ALA A 592 -18.92 -15.01 31.29
C ALA A 592 -19.72 -14.02 32.17
N ARG A 593 -19.05 -13.22 33.03
CA ARG A 593 -19.69 -12.13 33.78
C ARG A 593 -19.89 -10.86 32.95
N GLY A 594 -19.30 -10.78 31.75
CA GLY A 594 -19.32 -9.60 30.88
C GLY A 594 -18.35 -8.51 31.35
N GLU A 595 -17.29 -8.88 32.06
CA GLU A 595 -16.26 -7.95 32.56
C GLU A 595 -15.22 -7.64 31.46
N THR A 596 -15.66 -7.24 30.28
CA THR A 596 -14.82 -7.04 29.06
C THR A 596 -14.14 -5.67 28.97
N LYS A 597 -14.10 -4.90 30.06
CA LYS A 597 -13.44 -3.58 30.07
C LYS A 597 -11.94 -3.76 29.84
N GLY A 598 -11.41 -3.22 28.73
CA GLY A 598 -10.01 -3.36 28.35
C GLY A 598 -9.63 -4.76 27.84
N VAL A 599 -10.61 -5.60 27.49
CA VAL A 599 -10.38 -6.90 26.85
C VAL A 599 -10.45 -6.75 25.34
N PHE A 600 -9.30 -6.91 24.68
CA PHE A 600 -9.14 -6.75 23.23
C PHE A 600 -10.24 -7.47 22.43
N GLN A 601 -10.71 -6.82 21.35
CA GLN A 601 -11.81 -7.23 20.46
C GLN A 601 -13.23 -7.29 21.06
N LEU A 602 -13.40 -7.32 22.38
CA LEU A 602 -14.69 -7.62 23.02
C LEU A 602 -15.33 -6.44 23.78
N GLU A 603 -14.87 -5.21 23.54
CA GLU A 603 -15.23 -4.04 24.36
C GLU A 603 -16.55 -3.36 23.97
N SER A 604 -17.10 -3.62 22.78
CA SER A 604 -18.31 -2.92 22.34
C SER A 604 -19.50 -3.27 23.24
N GLY A 605 -20.42 -2.32 23.44
CA GLY A 605 -21.55 -2.51 24.36
C GLY A 605 -22.42 -3.71 23.98
N GLY A 606 -22.68 -3.88 22.68
CA GLY A 606 -23.41 -5.04 22.18
C GLY A 606 -22.61 -6.34 22.28
N MET A 607 -21.32 -6.35 21.95
CA MET A 607 -20.47 -7.54 22.10
C MET A 607 -20.39 -8.01 23.55
N THR A 608 -20.24 -7.07 24.49
CA THR A 608 -20.21 -7.36 25.93
C THR A 608 -21.47 -8.09 26.41
N ALA A 609 -22.65 -7.66 25.93
CA ALA A 609 -23.91 -8.33 26.23
C ALA A 609 -23.95 -9.75 25.62
N THR A 610 -23.42 -9.91 24.41
CA THR A 610 -23.35 -11.22 23.74
C THR A 610 -22.40 -12.19 24.44
N VAL A 611 -21.20 -11.75 24.87
CA VAL A 611 -20.26 -12.58 25.65
C VAL A 611 -20.93 -13.07 26.94
N ARG A 612 -21.66 -12.20 27.65
CA ARG A 612 -22.39 -12.55 28.87
C ARG A 612 -23.53 -13.55 28.63
N GLY A 613 -24.18 -13.48 27.46
CA GLY A 613 -25.21 -14.44 27.05
C GLY A 613 -24.63 -15.80 26.65
N LEU A 614 -23.51 -15.79 25.92
CA LEU A 614 -22.82 -16.99 25.48
C LEU A 614 -22.17 -17.75 26.64
N LYS A 615 -21.50 -17.04 27.55
CA LYS A 615 -20.66 -17.60 28.63
C LYS A 615 -19.60 -18.58 28.08
N PRO A 616 -18.61 -18.06 27.31
CA PRO A 616 -17.60 -18.90 26.68
C PRO A 616 -16.86 -19.75 27.71
N ARG A 617 -16.54 -21.00 27.35
CA ARG A 617 -15.86 -21.99 28.22
C ARG A 617 -14.50 -22.45 27.68
N ARG A 618 -14.23 -22.16 26.41
CA ARG A 618 -12.98 -22.49 25.70
C ARG A 618 -12.66 -21.40 24.67
N LEU A 619 -11.44 -21.40 24.15
CA LEU A 619 -10.98 -20.35 23.23
C LEU A 619 -11.78 -20.34 21.92
N GLU A 620 -12.18 -21.51 21.43
CA GLU A 620 -12.97 -21.70 20.22
C GLU A 620 -14.32 -20.94 20.27
N ASP A 621 -14.91 -20.77 21.46
CA ASP A 621 -16.12 -19.98 21.63
C ASP A 621 -15.87 -18.49 21.36
N ILE A 622 -14.69 -17.98 21.71
CA ILE A 622 -14.29 -16.59 21.44
C ILE A 622 -14.04 -16.41 19.94
N ILE A 623 -13.37 -17.38 19.30
CA ILE A 623 -13.10 -17.39 17.85
C ILE A 623 -14.42 -17.31 17.06
N ALA A 624 -15.38 -18.18 17.39
CA ALA A 624 -16.70 -18.19 16.76
C ALA A 624 -17.47 -16.89 17.01
N LEU A 625 -17.44 -16.38 18.25
CA LEU A 625 -18.17 -15.17 18.62
C LEU A 625 -17.67 -13.94 17.85
N VAL A 626 -16.36 -13.71 17.80
CA VAL A 626 -15.77 -12.59 17.06
C VAL A 626 -16.08 -12.72 15.56
N SER A 627 -16.11 -13.95 15.04
CA SER A 627 -16.44 -14.23 13.63
C SER A 627 -17.91 -13.94 13.30
N LEU A 628 -18.84 -14.30 14.19
CA LEU A 628 -20.28 -14.10 13.98
C LEU A 628 -20.74 -12.67 14.26
N TYR A 629 -20.04 -11.91 15.10
CA TYR A 629 -20.46 -10.57 15.53
C TYR A 629 -20.12 -9.48 14.49
N ARG A 630 -20.72 -9.59 13.30
CA ARG A 630 -20.65 -8.59 12.22
C ARG A 630 -21.98 -8.55 11.43
N PRO A 631 -22.31 -7.43 10.76
CA PRO A 631 -23.54 -7.33 9.96
C PRO A 631 -23.67 -8.49 8.96
N GLY A 632 -24.81 -9.18 8.98
CA GLY A 632 -25.00 -10.47 8.28
C GLY A 632 -25.08 -11.63 9.28
N PRO A 633 -23.94 -12.27 9.64
CA PRO A 633 -23.93 -13.48 10.47
C PRO A 633 -24.40 -13.29 11.92
N MET A 634 -24.59 -12.05 12.40
CA MET A 634 -25.12 -11.77 13.73
C MET A 634 -26.44 -12.49 14.05
N GLU A 635 -27.26 -12.77 13.03
CA GLU A 635 -28.53 -13.49 13.19
C GLU A 635 -28.37 -14.94 13.66
N HIS A 636 -27.20 -15.55 13.46
CA HIS A 636 -26.93 -16.93 13.86
C HIS A 636 -26.51 -17.06 15.33
N ILE A 637 -26.12 -15.96 15.98
CA ILE A 637 -25.63 -15.95 17.36
C ILE A 637 -26.65 -16.52 18.36
N PRO A 638 -27.94 -16.17 18.33
CA PRO A 638 -28.93 -16.75 19.24
C PRO A 638 -29.02 -18.29 19.13
N THR A 639 -28.92 -18.83 17.92
CA THR A 639 -28.90 -20.28 17.67
C THR A 639 -27.62 -20.91 18.21
N TYR A 640 -26.47 -20.29 17.96
CA TYR A 640 -25.18 -20.72 18.52
C TYR A 640 -25.24 -20.80 20.06
N ILE A 641 -25.80 -19.78 20.72
CA ILE A 641 -25.93 -19.73 22.18
C ILE A 641 -26.81 -20.87 22.73
N ARG A 642 -27.98 -21.14 22.13
CA ARG A 642 -28.87 -22.23 22.60
C ARG A 642 -28.21 -23.61 22.45
N ARG A 643 -27.53 -23.85 21.33
CA ARG A 643 -26.80 -25.11 21.10
C ARG A 643 -25.60 -25.24 22.04
N HIS A 644 -24.85 -24.17 22.25
CA HIS A 644 -23.74 -24.12 23.21
C HIS A 644 -24.18 -24.50 24.64
N HIS A 645 -25.35 -24.01 25.07
CA HIS A 645 -25.93 -24.35 26.39
C HIS A 645 -26.60 -25.73 26.45
N GLY A 646 -26.56 -26.52 25.37
CA GLY A 646 -27.19 -27.85 25.30
C GLY A 646 -28.72 -27.80 25.33
N GLN A 647 -29.31 -26.65 24.97
CA GLN A 647 -30.77 -26.44 24.97
C GLN A 647 -31.41 -26.73 23.61
N GLU A 648 -30.60 -26.91 22.57
CA GLU A 648 -31.01 -27.23 21.21
C GLU A 648 -30.03 -28.28 20.63
N PRO A 649 -30.51 -29.44 20.13
CA PRO A 649 -29.63 -30.44 19.55
C PRO A 649 -29.09 -29.99 18.18
N THR A 650 -27.86 -30.39 17.86
CA THR A 650 -27.29 -30.20 16.52
C THR A 650 -27.65 -31.41 15.65
N SER A 651 -28.51 -31.20 14.65
CA SER A 651 -28.98 -32.24 13.72
C SER A 651 -28.51 -31.95 12.30
N TYR A 652 -28.13 -33.00 11.58
CA TYR A 652 -27.79 -32.98 10.15
C TYR A 652 -28.80 -33.77 9.31
N SER A 653 -30.02 -33.96 9.82
CA SER A 653 -31.07 -34.79 9.21
C SER A 653 -31.50 -34.34 7.81
N GLU A 654 -31.25 -33.09 7.43
CA GLU A 654 -31.47 -32.58 6.08
C GLU A 654 -30.48 -33.16 5.06
N PHE A 655 -29.32 -33.62 5.52
CA PHE A 655 -28.23 -34.13 4.69
C PHE A 655 -27.68 -35.48 5.21
N PRO A 656 -28.52 -36.54 5.31
CA PRO A 656 -28.14 -37.80 5.94
C PRO A 656 -26.95 -38.49 5.26
N HIS A 657 -26.81 -38.34 3.95
CA HIS A 657 -25.67 -38.90 3.19
C HIS A 657 -24.36 -38.12 3.40
N ALA A 658 -24.46 -36.83 3.72
CA ALA A 658 -23.32 -35.94 3.93
C ALA A 658 -22.96 -35.77 5.41
N GLU A 659 -23.79 -36.24 6.35
CA GLU A 659 -23.55 -36.12 7.80
C GLU A 659 -22.15 -36.59 8.19
N LYS A 660 -21.66 -37.69 7.59
CA LYS A 660 -20.30 -38.21 7.85
C LYS A 660 -19.17 -37.24 7.50
N TYR A 661 -19.42 -36.27 6.61
CA TYR A 661 -18.48 -35.21 6.22
C TYR A 661 -18.75 -33.90 6.97
N LEU A 662 -20.03 -33.55 7.17
CA LEU A 662 -20.44 -32.31 7.84
C LEU A 662 -20.11 -32.32 9.33
N ARG A 663 -20.40 -33.42 10.01
CA ARG A 663 -20.28 -33.54 11.47
C ARG A 663 -18.83 -33.31 11.95
N PRO A 664 -17.78 -33.93 11.37
CA PRO A 664 -16.40 -33.66 11.76
C PRO A 664 -15.94 -32.20 11.62
N ILE A 665 -16.56 -31.43 10.72
CA ILE A 665 -16.19 -30.04 10.40
C ILE A 665 -16.99 -29.05 11.26
N LEU A 666 -18.31 -29.27 11.33
CA LEU A 666 -19.25 -28.31 11.88
C LEU A 666 -19.59 -28.56 13.36
N ASP A 667 -19.24 -29.72 13.93
CA ASP A 667 -19.50 -29.99 15.36
C ASP A 667 -18.76 -28.99 16.28
N GLU A 668 -17.59 -28.49 15.87
CA GLU A 668 -16.85 -27.47 16.62
C GLU A 668 -17.68 -26.19 16.82
N THR A 669 -18.45 -25.81 15.80
CA THR A 669 -19.29 -24.59 15.74
C THR A 669 -20.79 -24.90 15.85
N TYR A 670 -21.13 -26.03 16.45
CA TYR A 670 -22.52 -26.45 16.71
C TYR A 670 -23.40 -26.48 15.45
N GLY A 671 -22.87 -26.98 14.33
CA GLY A 671 -23.60 -27.15 13.08
C GLY A 671 -23.83 -25.88 12.26
N ILE A 672 -23.24 -24.75 12.66
CA ILE A 672 -23.33 -23.48 11.93
C ILE A 672 -22.02 -23.29 11.13
N PRO A 673 -22.07 -23.09 9.81
CA PRO A 673 -20.87 -22.76 9.03
C PRO A 673 -20.45 -21.32 9.32
N VAL A 674 -19.43 -21.14 10.17
CA VAL A 674 -18.97 -19.83 10.64
C VAL A 674 -17.71 -19.37 9.92
N TYR A 675 -16.78 -20.30 9.71
CA TYR A 675 -15.47 -20.03 9.13
C TYR A 675 -15.47 -20.26 7.62
N GLN A 676 -14.53 -19.67 6.90
CA GLN A 676 -14.39 -19.92 5.46
C GLN A 676 -13.71 -21.26 5.18
N GLU A 677 -12.95 -21.75 6.15
CA GLU A 677 -12.26 -23.03 6.17
C GLU A 677 -13.22 -24.22 6.36
N GLN A 678 -14.41 -23.98 6.91
CA GLN A 678 -15.51 -24.96 7.06
C GLN A 678 -16.33 -25.04 5.77
#